data_AF-A0A9D4XSJ3-F1
#
_entry.id   AF-A0A9D4XSJ3-F1
#
_cell.length_a   1.000
_cell.length_b   1.000
_cell.length_c   1.000
_cell.angle_alpha   90.00
_cell.angle_beta   90.00
_cell.angle_gamma   90.00
#
_symmetry.space_group_name_H-M   'P 1'
#
loop_
_entity.id
_entity.type
_entity.pdbx_description
1 polymer ?
#
loop_
_entity_poly.entity_id
_entity_poly.type
_entity_poly.pdbx_seq_one_letter_code
_entity_poly.pdbx_strand_id
1 'polypeptide(L)'
;MILSLNHIPICVVEAALEEADLLVAGAEIIHEGAINQCNTASDRPENTSGSDIEASAPASHGLDFTPEQHQALLALLQGSSHLQSHTTNQLTSQTNLGSATLKSNRKKLDSRSRKCINLGHKPGVKGHLLFDLYNKELFISRDVVFFESHFPYKHNLPLPSSSSHTTTHLDDLFDDVFLPNSVPNPTFNHSVDNGHTEHNSVDNGNTENNSHSIDFNSNETNHTTHCPTNETNHLPSINCEPIPVRRSHRQVHPPNYLKDYHCNLLHHPDSAMASSSSTCKYPISSSISYDSFSSPHKHYMLNLSANPKPTSYEHAICDENWRTAINTELQALVKTKTWDLVPLPSNKKAIGCRDHEEEGSGLKMKAMDAEQLREQAHIMVDFIADYYKTIETFPVLSQVQPGYLGKLLPDSAPTYPESLQHVLNDVQEKILPGVTHWQSPNYFAYFPANSSIAGFLGEMLSAALNIVGFSWITSPAATELETIVLDWLAKALLLPHHFFSTGQGGGVIQGTASEAVLVVLLAARDKILRTVGRSALPKLVTYGSDQTHSSLQKACQIGGLDPELCRLLKTDSSTNFALSPDVLSEAISNDIANGLIPFFLCANVGTTSSTAVDPLPALAKVTRTNNIWFHVDAAYAGSACICPEYRHFIDGVEEADSFNMNAHKWFLTNFDCSLLWVKERSALIQSLSTNPEFLKNKASEGNMVIDYKDWQIPLGRRFRSLKLWMVLRLYGLEGLQTHIKNHIAMAAYFEELVVQDTRFKVVAPRTFSLVCFRLLPPPNSEDNGNKLNHDLLDLVNSTGSVFITHTALSGEYVLRFVVGAPLTEVRHVKAAWQILQEKATALLESL
;
A
#
# COMPACT_ATOMS: atom_id res chain seq x y z
N MET A 1 -23.44 -9.43 39.10
CA MET A 1 -22.15 -8.73 39.42
C MET A 1 -21.06 -9.74 39.78
N ILE A 2 -20.64 -10.53 38.74
CA ILE A 2 -19.48 -11.39 38.50
C ILE A 2 -18.84 -11.00 37.15
N LEU A 3 -17.93 -10.01 37.12
CA LEU A 3 -17.04 -9.60 36.03
C LEU A 3 -16.05 -10.71 35.68
N SER A 4 -16.33 -11.60 34.64
CA SER A 4 -15.69 -12.47 33.65
C SER A 4 -14.63 -11.71 32.85
N LEU A 5 -13.34 -11.63 33.31
CA LEU A 5 -12.07 -11.29 32.64
C LEU A 5 -11.70 -12.34 31.61
N ASN A 6 -12.33 -12.49 30.51
CA ASN A 6 -11.93 -13.17 29.26
C ASN A 6 -11.23 -12.20 28.31
N HIS A 7 -9.86 -12.15 28.39
CA HIS A 7 -8.98 -12.10 27.21
C HIS A 7 -7.68 -11.37 27.56
N ILE A 8 -6.83 -12.00 28.56
CA ILE A 8 -5.42 -11.61 28.51
C ILE A 8 -4.56 -12.82 28.14
N PRO A 9 -3.89 -12.97 26.91
CA PRO A 9 -3.09 -14.14 26.57
C PRO A 9 -1.93 -14.35 27.53
N ILE A 10 -2.06 -15.38 28.44
CA ILE A 10 -1.05 -15.85 29.42
C ILE A 10 0.05 -16.62 28.70
N CYS A 11 1.33 -16.05 28.51
CA CYS A 11 2.50 -16.64 27.84
C CYS A 11 3.52 -17.12 28.86
N VAL A 12 4.01 -18.40 28.71
CA VAL A 12 5.05 -18.99 29.57
C VAL A 12 6.41 -18.41 29.18
N VAL A 13 7.13 -17.82 30.23
CA VAL A 13 8.44 -17.20 29.96
C VAL A 13 9.49 -17.73 30.93
N GLU A 14 10.88 -17.61 30.60
CA GLU A 14 11.96 -17.87 31.55
C GLU A 14 12.64 -16.56 31.96
N ALA A 15 12.71 -16.27 33.30
CA ALA A 15 13.28 -15.00 33.74
C ALA A 15 14.39 -15.23 34.77
N ALA A 16 15.64 -14.55 34.65
CA ALA A 16 16.77 -14.64 35.60
C ALA A 16 16.57 -13.66 36.76
N LEU A 17 16.67 -14.14 38.12
CA LEU A 17 16.45 -13.29 39.29
C LEU A 17 17.70 -12.46 39.59
N GLU A 18 17.73 -11.09 39.32
CA GLU A 18 18.71 -10.22 39.99
C GLU A 18 18.23 -9.80 41.38
N GLU A 19 18.69 -10.42 42.53
CA GLU A 19 18.50 -10.02 43.94
C GLU A 19 17.97 -8.59 44.06
N ALA A 20 16.68 -8.35 44.04
CA ALA A 20 15.84 -7.24 44.52
C ALA A 20 16.06 -6.97 46.01
N ASP A 21 16.67 -5.86 46.47
CA ASP A 21 16.49 -5.07 47.72
C ASP A 21 15.02 -4.75 47.97
N LEU A 22 14.31 -5.57 48.88
CA LEU A 22 13.20 -5.06 49.69
C LEU A 22 13.66 -4.71 51.10
N LEU A 23 13.46 -3.46 51.75
CA LEU A 23 12.69 -2.52 52.58
C LEU A 23 13.43 -2.22 53.88
N VAL A 24 13.60 -0.86 54.41
CA VAL A 24 13.14 -0.13 55.60
C VAL A 24 14.29 0.73 56.13
N ALA A 25 14.08 2.18 56.37
CA ALA A 25 14.18 3.28 57.33
C ALA A 25 15.31 3.05 58.32
N GLY A 26 16.42 3.91 58.36
CA GLY A 26 17.08 4.68 59.42
C GLY A 26 18.56 4.34 59.54
N ALA A 27 19.50 5.25 59.22
CA ALA A 27 20.60 5.86 60.00
C ALA A 27 21.92 5.72 59.23
N GLU A 28 22.45 6.86 58.70
CA GLU A 28 23.70 7.64 58.80
C GLU A 28 24.92 6.72 58.88
N ILE A 29 25.88 6.92 57.98
CA ILE A 29 27.28 7.38 58.03
C ILE A 29 28.15 6.39 57.25
N ILE A 30 28.86 6.84 56.18
CA ILE A 30 30.22 7.26 55.85
C ILE A 30 30.92 6.16 55.06
N HIS A 31 31.45 6.46 53.85
CA HIS A 31 32.79 6.67 53.26
C HIS A 31 33.25 5.41 52.52
N GLU A 32 33.55 5.52 51.18
CA GLU A 32 34.87 5.49 50.52
C GLU A 32 35.02 4.21 49.70
N GLY A 33 35.26 4.33 48.34
CA GLY A 33 36.49 4.20 47.56
C GLY A 33 36.79 2.76 47.16
N ALA A 34 36.89 2.48 45.85
CA ALA A 34 38.03 2.12 45.00
C ALA A 34 38.21 0.60 44.95
N ILE A 35 38.25 0.03 43.76
CA ILE A 35 39.18 -0.57 42.80
C ILE A 35 39.75 -1.87 43.36
N ASN A 36 39.67 -3.01 42.64
CA ASN A 36 40.62 -3.94 42.00
C ASN A 36 40.49 -5.34 42.59
N GLN A 37 40.20 -6.38 41.76
CA GLN A 37 41.16 -7.46 41.43
C GLN A 37 40.49 -8.82 41.57
N CYS A 38 40.37 -9.55 40.44
CA CYS A 38 40.95 -10.79 39.90
C CYS A 38 41.07 -11.87 40.98
N ASN A 39 40.19 -12.88 40.94
CA ASN A 39 40.35 -14.19 41.60
C ASN A 39 40.52 -15.30 40.56
N THR A 40 41.77 -15.75 40.27
CA THR A 40 42.45 -17.07 40.22
C THR A 40 42.02 -17.94 41.40
N ALA A 41 41.43 -19.09 41.10
CA ALA A 41 41.50 -20.27 41.99
C ALA A 41 42.10 -21.46 41.24
N SER A 42 43.37 -21.90 41.62
CA SER A 42 44.21 -22.95 42.19
C SER A 42 43.38 -24.08 42.80
N ASP A 43 43.65 -25.31 42.39
CA ASP A 43 43.81 -26.49 43.25
C ASP A 43 44.96 -27.36 42.74
N ARG A 44 46.08 -27.46 43.50
CA ARG A 44 47.23 -28.26 43.93
C ARG A 44 46.94 -29.75 43.88
N PRO A 45 48.10 -30.66 44.04
CA PRO A 45 49.12 -30.80 45.11
C PRO A 45 50.41 -31.43 44.60
N GLU A 46 51.61 -30.98 45.09
CA GLU A 46 52.82 -31.20 45.92
C GLU A 46 53.61 -32.39 45.40
N ASN A 47 54.92 -32.19 45.07
CA ASN A 47 56.12 -32.90 45.58
C ASN A 47 57.35 -32.49 44.78
N THR A 48 58.43 -31.92 45.48
CA THR A 48 59.75 -32.25 46.04
C THR A 48 60.84 -31.51 45.25
N SER A 49 61.64 -30.63 45.93
CA SER A 49 62.98 -30.42 46.53
C SER A 49 64.04 -30.31 45.43
N GLY A 50 64.66 -29.13 45.25
CA GLY A 50 66.06 -28.76 45.46
C GLY A 50 66.66 -28.10 44.21
N SER A 51 67.00 -26.82 44.24
CA SER A 51 68.12 -25.89 44.31
C SER A 51 68.86 -25.80 42.97
N ASP A 52 68.81 -24.64 42.26
CA ASP A 52 69.52 -23.43 41.86
C ASP A 52 70.32 -23.66 40.58
N ILE A 53 69.95 -22.94 39.46
CA ILE A 53 70.93 -22.09 38.75
C ILE A 53 70.24 -21.47 37.52
N GLU A 54 69.92 -20.11 37.54
CA GLU A 54 70.08 -18.89 36.75
C GLU A 54 70.41 -19.21 35.28
N ALA A 55 69.38 -18.99 34.33
CA ALA A 55 69.68 -18.48 32.97
C ALA A 55 68.39 -18.13 32.24
N SER A 56 67.97 -16.85 32.27
CA SER A 56 67.33 -15.85 31.40
C SER A 56 67.34 -16.28 29.93
N ALA A 57 66.12 -16.86 29.39
CA ALA A 57 65.63 -16.87 27.99
C ALA A 57 64.21 -16.31 27.91
N PRO A 58 63.94 -15.43 26.76
CA PRO A 58 62.80 -14.59 26.35
C PRO A 58 61.68 -15.42 25.71
N ALA A 59 60.41 -15.29 26.20
CA ALA A 59 58.98 -15.31 25.89
C ALA A 59 58.70 -14.78 24.48
N SER A 60 58.57 -15.65 23.39
CA SER A 60 57.86 -15.83 22.13
C SER A 60 56.43 -15.29 22.19
N HIS A 61 56.14 -14.03 21.88
CA HIS A 61 54.91 -13.35 21.46
C HIS A 61 54.59 -13.62 19.99
N GLY A 62 53.80 -14.63 19.64
CA GLY A 62 52.81 -14.98 18.61
C GLY A 62 52.03 -13.78 18.09
N LEU A 63 52.45 -13.16 16.99
CA LEU A 63 51.89 -12.08 16.18
C LEU A 63 50.66 -12.55 15.41
N ASP A 64 49.42 -12.21 15.72
CA ASP A 64 48.10 -12.22 15.09
C ASP A 64 48.02 -11.17 13.98
N PHE A 65 47.86 -11.66 12.76
CA PHE A 65 47.80 -10.84 11.55
C PHE A 65 46.37 -10.35 11.31
N THR A 66 46.27 -9.11 10.83
CA THR A 66 45.05 -8.47 10.31
C THR A 66 44.69 -9.01 8.93
N PRO A 67 43.50 -9.22 8.51
CA PRO A 67 42.92 -9.72 7.26
C PRO A 67 43.58 -9.10 6.03
N GLU A 68 44.29 -8.06 6.20
CA GLU A 68 44.97 -7.34 5.11
C GLU A 68 46.43 -7.78 5.00
N GLN A 69 47.05 -8.31 6.17
CA GLN A 69 48.39 -8.92 6.29
C GLN A 69 48.39 -10.38 5.86
N HIS A 70 47.18 -10.95 5.77
CA HIS A 70 46.91 -12.28 5.23
C HIS A 70 46.70 -12.20 3.71
N GLN A 71 46.41 -11.07 3.15
CA GLN A 71 46.09 -10.73 1.76
C GLN A 71 47.35 -10.34 0.98
N ALA A 72 48.38 -9.85 1.63
CA ALA A 72 49.69 -9.49 1.09
C ALA A 72 50.63 -10.69 1.05
N LEU A 73 50.38 -11.70 1.84
CA LEU A 73 51.14 -12.96 1.93
C LEU A 73 50.64 -13.96 0.88
N LEU A 74 49.40 -13.83 0.30
CA LEU A 74 48.80 -14.70 -0.72
C LEU A 74 49.03 -14.14 -2.12
N ALA A 75 49.35 -12.81 -2.21
CA ALA A 75 49.70 -12.10 -3.45
C ALA A 75 51.19 -12.27 -3.78
N LEU A 76 52.11 -12.78 -2.97
CA LEU A 76 53.57 -12.99 -3.10
C LEU A 76 53.86 -14.45 -3.40
N LEU A 77 52.96 -15.36 -3.42
CA LEU A 77 53.19 -16.78 -3.74
C LEU A 77 52.83 -17.05 -5.21
N GLN A 78 52.57 -15.97 -6.15
CA GLN A 78 52.13 -16.09 -7.55
C GLN A 78 53.04 -15.28 -8.47
N GLY A 79 54.40 -15.07 -8.18
CA GLY A 79 55.20 -14.50 -9.28
C GLY A 79 56.61 -15.06 -9.29
N SER A 80 56.84 -16.34 -9.76
CA SER A 80 58.09 -16.79 -10.39
C SER A 80 57.81 -17.96 -11.33
N SER A 81 57.57 -17.75 -12.62
CA SER A 81 57.97 -18.45 -13.84
C SER A 81 58.86 -19.66 -13.54
N HIS A 82 58.21 -20.65 -13.06
CA HIS A 82 58.43 -22.06 -13.39
C HIS A 82 58.01 -22.95 -12.22
N LEU A 83 56.69 -23.32 -12.20
CA LEU A 83 56.23 -24.66 -11.81
C LEU A 83 55.24 -24.55 -10.65
N GLN A 84 53.93 -24.83 -10.81
CA GLN A 84 52.55 -25.05 -10.38
C GLN A 84 52.41 -26.31 -9.54
N SER A 85 51.81 -26.30 -8.12
CA SER A 85 51.14 -27.48 -7.56
C SER A 85 49.96 -27.05 -6.69
N HIS A 86 48.61 -27.86 -6.85
CA HIS A 86 47.40 -28.14 -6.07
C HIS A 86 47.56 -29.41 -5.25
N THR A 87 46.71 -29.56 -4.06
CA THR A 87 46.13 -30.82 -3.55
C THR A 87 44.63 -30.66 -3.39
N THR A 88 43.79 -31.69 -3.92
CA THR A 88 42.58 -32.50 -3.74
C THR A 88 42.75 -33.52 -2.62
N ASN A 89 41.66 -33.80 -1.71
CA ASN A 89 41.15 -35.15 -1.39
C ASN A 89 39.81 -35.05 -0.65
N GLN A 90 38.70 -35.78 -1.15
CA GLN A 90 37.87 -37.00 -1.17
C GLN A 90 37.71 -37.59 0.22
N LEU A 91 36.46 -37.84 0.72
CA LEU A 91 35.49 -38.76 1.34
C LEU A 91 36.17 -40.04 1.82
N THR A 92 35.96 -40.45 3.16
CA THR A 92 35.60 -41.80 3.65
C THR A 92 34.92 -41.68 5.02
N SER A 93 33.64 -42.21 5.19
CA SER A 93 32.64 -43.07 5.82
C SER A 93 33.24 -43.93 6.92
N GLN A 94 32.62 -43.99 8.23
CA GLN A 94 31.77 -44.94 8.96
C GLN A 94 32.08 -44.90 10.46
N THR A 95 31.03 -44.71 11.36
CA THR A 95 30.02 -45.23 12.30
C THR A 95 30.64 -45.51 13.66
N ASN A 96 30.14 -44.80 14.74
CA ASN A 96 29.72 -45.41 16.01
C ASN A 96 28.68 -44.52 16.70
N LEU A 97 27.35 -44.85 16.62
CA LEU A 97 26.13 -44.95 17.42
C LEU A 97 26.46 -45.20 18.89
N GLY A 98 26.15 -44.17 19.77
CA GLY A 98 25.28 -44.33 20.95
C GLY A 98 25.35 -43.11 21.86
N SER A 99 24.30 -42.21 21.86
CA SER A 99 23.30 -41.80 22.86
C SER A 99 23.78 -40.55 23.62
N ALA A 100 23.18 -39.38 23.35
CA ALA A 100 22.50 -38.61 24.41
C ALA A 100 22.53 -37.12 24.08
N THR A 101 21.42 -36.47 23.60
CA THR A 101 20.47 -35.48 24.13
C THR A 101 21.16 -34.12 24.29
N LEU A 102 20.88 -33.20 23.33
CA LEU A 102 20.50 -31.78 23.40
C LEU A 102 21.61 -30.96 24.05
N LYS A 103 22.59 -30.40 23.32
CA LYS A 103 23.11 -29.15 23.91
C LYS A 103 23.84 -28.33 22.85
N SER A 104 23.09 -27.48 22.11
CA SER A 104 23.95 -26.32 21.78
C SER A 104 23.12 -25.04 21.73
N ASN A 105 22.81 -24.47 23.00
CA ASN A 105 22.77 -23.01 23.16
C ASN A 105 22.63 -22.64 24.64
N ARG A 106 23.61 -22.84 25.46
CA ARG A 106 23.49 -22.31 26.83
C ARG A 106 24.17 -20.95 26.93
N LYS A 107 23.38 -19.76 27.30
CA LYS A 107 23.87 -18.44 27.73
C LYS A 107 24.02 -18.37 29.25
N LYS A 108 25.13 -17.64 29.77
CA LYS A 108 25.73 -17.29 31.07
C LYS A 108 24.69 -17.24 32.18
N LEU A 109 23.25 -17.36 31.90
CA LEU A 109 22.29 -17.23 33.00
C LEU A 109 21.27 -18.37 32.97
N ASP A 110 21.53 -19.50 32.31
CA ASP A 110 20.62 -20.64 32.11
C ASP A 110 20.43 -21.42 33.41
N SER A 111 21.33 -21.32 34.38
CA SER A 111 21.22 -22.13 35.60
C SER A 111 20.34 -21.43 36.65
N ARG A 112 19.87 -20.11 36.30
CA ARG A 112 19.07 -19.34 37.27
C ARG A 112 17.74 -18.92 36.65
N SER A 113 17.33 -19.44 35.48
CA SER A 113 16.09 -19.03 34.79
C SER A 113 14.91 -19.87 35.25
N ARG A 114 13.84 -19.18 35.53
CA ARG A 114 12.63 -19.86 36.01
C ARG A 114 11.49 -19.69 35.00
N LYS A 115 10.72 -20.74 34.93
CA LYS A 115 9.51 -20.63 34.09
C LYS A 115 8.44 -19.81 34.81
N CYS A 116 7.99 -18.79 34.14
CA CYS A 116 7.03 -17.90 34.79
C CYS A 116 5.93 -17.49 33.82
N ILE A 117 4.80 -17.02 34.47
CA ILE A 117 3.71 -16.50 33.63
C ILE A 117 3.81 -14.97 33.57
N ASN A 118 3.78 -14.47 32.33
CA ASN A 118 3.84 -13.02 32.22
C ASN A 118 2.47 -12.39 32.48
N LEU A 119 2.42 -11.45 33.42
CA LEU A 119 1.12 -10.88 33.81
C LEU A 119 1.01 -9.45 33.31
N GLY A 120 2.09 -9.04 32.44
CA GLY A 120 2.01 -7.69 31.89
C GLY A 120 3.02 -6.73 32.50
N HIS A 121 2.87 -5.38 32.39
CA HIS A 121 3.82 -4.37 32.92
C HIS A 121 3.16 -3.55 34.02
N LYS A 122 3.90 -3.29 35.00
CA LYS A 122 3.41 -2.36 36.03
C LYS A 122 3.71 -0.91 35.63
N PRO A 123 2.69 -0.01 35.63
CA PRO A 123 2.91 1.39 35.22
C PRO A 123 4.00 2.06 36.06
N GLY A 124 5.07 2.54 35.43
CA GLY A 124 6.09 3.35 36.11
C GLY A 124 7.33 2.55 36.48
N VAL A 125 7.40 1.22 36.13
CA VAL A 125 8.56 0.38 36.42
C VAL A 125 9.03 -0.29 35.12
N LYS A 126 10.40 -0.14 34.85
CA LYS A 126 10.97 -0.78 33.64
C LYS A 126 11.16 -2.28 33.86
N GLY A 127 10.22 -3.19 33.23
CA GLY A 127 10.36 -4.65 33.34
C GLY A 127 9.01 -5.35 33.35
N HIS A 128 8.98 -6.76 33.07
CA HIS A 128 7.74 -7.56 32.97
C HIS A 128 7.34 -8.10 34.34
N LEU A 129 6.09 -7.85 34.71
CA LEU A 129 5.57 -8.50 35.92
C LEU A 129 5.33 -9.99 35.69
N LEU A 130 6.03 -10.78 36.52
CA LEU A 130 6.04 -12.22 36.23
C LEU A 130 5.58 -13.00 37.47
N PHE A 131 4.78 -14.09 37.18
CA PHE A 131 4.38 -14.98 38.27
C PHE A 131 5.09 -16.33 38.16
N ASP A 132 5.90 -16.61 39.15
CA ASP A 132 6.62 -17.89 39.21
C ASP A 132 5.70 -19.02 39.67
N LEU A 133 5.52 -20.05 38.82
CA LEU A 133 4.50 -21.09 39.08
C LEU A 133 4.96 -22.04 40.19
N TYR A 134 6.26 -22.07 40.41
CA TYR A 134 6.76 -23.04 41.40
C TYR A 134 6.83 -22.44 42.79
N ASN A 135 7.18 -21.22 42.89
CA ASN A 135 7.36 -20.64 44.23
C ASN A 135 6.21 -19.70 44.59
N LYS A 136 5.20 -19.61 43.61
CA LYS A 136 3.97 -18.81 43.75
C LYS A 136 4.28 -17.37 44.18
N GLU A 137 5.31 -16.74 43.58
CA GLU A 137 5.71 -15.35 43.88
C GLU A 137 5.63 -14.49 42.62
N LEU A 138 5.37 -13.11 42.93
CA LEU A 138 5.38 -12.15 41.82
C LEU A 138 6.68 -11.34 41.83
N PHE A 139 7.19 -11.18 40.71
CA PHE A 139 8.40 -10.35 40.69
C PHE A 139 8.54 -9.69 39.32
N ILE A 140 9.43 -8.57 39.20
CA ILE A 140 9.60 -7.83 37.94
C ILE A 140 11.00 -8.10 37.39
N SER A 141 11.01 -8.53 36.06
CA SER A 141 12.34 -8.78 35.49
C SER A 141 12.44 -8.15 34.10
N ARG A 142 13.58 -7.67 33.81
CA ARG A 142 13.79 -7.01 32.50
C ARG A 142 14.40 -8.00 31.50
N ASP A 143 14.82 -9.08 32.00
CA ASP A 143 15.42 -10.10 31.12
C ASP A 143 14.52 -11.33 31.01
N VAL A 144 13.58 -11.27 29.88
CA VAL A 144 12.57 -12.34 29.72
C VAL A 144 12.67 -12.92 28.31
N VAL A 145 12.72 -14.26 28.23
CA VAL A 145 12.63 -14.93 26.91
C VAL A 145 11.24 -15.55 26.75
N PHE A 146 10.56 -15.19 25.55
CA PHE A 146 9.17 -15.66 25.36
C PHE A 146 9.15 -16.95 24.55
N PHE A 147 8.38 -17.92 25.08
CA PHE A 147 8.18 -19.16 24.32
C PHE A 147 6.80 -19.14 23.65
N GLU A 148 6.78 -18.66 22.40
CA GLU A 148 5.55 -18.37 21.62
C GLU A 148 4.91 -19.67 21.12
N SER A 149 5.51 -20.91 21.34
CA SER A 149 4.93 -22.18 20.85
C SER A 149 4.13 -22.87 21.94
N HIS A 150 3.88 -22.28 22.98
CA HIS A 150 3.13 -22.89 24.09
C HIS A 150 2.03 -21.97 24.56
N PHE A 151 0.87 -21.66 23.56
CA PHE A 151 -0.25 -20.81 24.01
C PHE A 151 -1.57 -21.42 23.58
N PRO A 152 -2.70 -21.33 24.52
CA PRO A 152 -3.40 -22.27 25.41
C PRO A 152 -4.57 -22.95 24.71
N TYR A 153 -4.41 -24.24 24.06
CA TYR A 153 -5.00 -25.58 24.29
C TYR A 153 -4.55 -26.54 23.19
N LYS A 154 -3.38 -27.10 23.16
CA LYS A 154 -3.18 -28.42 22.51
C LYS A 154 -4.00 -29.51 23.20
N HIS A 155 -5.33 -29.54 22.85
CA HIS A 155 -5.98 -30.80 23.26
C HIS A 155 -5.93 -31.83 22.13
N ASN A 156 -4.98 -32.73 22.08
CA ASN A 156 -4.92 -34.19 21.94
C ASN A 156 -6.25 -34.86 22.32
N LEU A 157 -7.22 -34.93 21.39
CA LEU A 157 -8.22 -36.00 21.65
C LEU A 157 -8.04 -37.14 20.66
N PRO A 158 -7.94 -38.48 21.07
CA PRO A 158 -7.96 -39.71 20.26
C PRO A 158 -9.33 -39.97 19.64
N LEU A 159 -9.38 -40.16 18.27
CA LEU A 159 -10.26 -40.78 17.27
C LEU A 159 -11.12 -41.88 17.89
N PRO A 160 -12.50 -41.96 17.52
CA PRO A 160 -13.01 -43.34 17.54
C PRO A 160 -13.25 -43.88 16.13
N SER A 161 -12.56 -45.04 15.73
CA SER A 161 -12.75 -46.26 14.94
C SER A 161 -14.22 -46.67 14.86
N SER A 162 -14.80 -46.82 13.65
CA SER A 162 -15.34 -47.62 12.55
C SER A 162 -16.76 -48.11 12.87
N SER A 163 -17.78 -47.81 11.93
CA SER A 163 -18.46 -48.73 10.99
C SER A 163 -19.77 -48.12 10.50
N SER A 164 -19.92 -47.98 9.11
CA SER A 164 -20.62 -48.70 8.04
C SER A 164 -21.17 -47.70 7.01
N HIS A 165 -20.65 -47.63 5.78
CA HIS A 165 -20.94 -47.67 4.34
C HIS A 165 -22.34 -47.14 4.04
N THR A 166 -22.43 -46.05 3.14
CA THR A 166 -23.13 -46.05 1.85
C THR A 166 -23.20 -44.62 1.30
N THR A 167 -22.50 -44.30 0.18
CA THR A 167 -22.61 -43.73 -1.17
C THR A 167 -23.76 -42.73 -1.25
N THR A 168 -23.44 -41.38 -1.39
CA THR A 168 -24.18 -40.55 -2.36
C THR A 168 -23.64 -39.11 -2.31
N HIS A 169 -22.86 -38.66 -3.33
CA HIS A 169 -22.91 -37.61 -4.34
C HIS A 169 -23.52 -36.32 -3.77
N LEU A 170 -22.70 -35.29 -3.39
CA LEU A 170 -23.20 -33.93 -3.11
C LEU A 170 -22.55 -32.92 -4.05
N ASP A 171 -22.91 -32.88 -5.31
CA ASP A 171 -23.25 -31.82 -6.27
C ASP A 171 -24.68 -31.32 -6.05
N ASP A 172 -24.93 -30.39 -5.06
CA ASP A 172 -26.07 -29.46 -5.23
C ASP A 172 -26.20 -28.58 -4.00
N LEU A 173 -25.38 -27.54 -3.80
CA LEU A 173 -25.91 -26.44 -2.98
C LEU A 173 -25.49 -25.10 -3.57
N PHE A 174 -26.05 -24.75 -4.74
CA PHE A 174 -26.36 -23.33 -4.94
C PHE A 174 -27.46 -23.18 -5.99
N ASP A 175 -28.68 -23.58 -5.70
CA ASP A 175 -29.79 -23.04 -6.50
C ASP A 175 -31.11 -23.16 -5.72
N ASP A 176 -31.40 -22.27 -4.77
CA ASP A 176 -32.85 -21.98 -4.70
C ASP A 176 -33.12 -20.88 -3.69
N VAL A 177 -32.98 -19.55 -4.07
CA VAL A 177 -33.96 -18.65 -3.43
C VAL A 177 -34.30 -17.52 -4.41
N PHE A 178 -35.38 -17.63 -5.28
CA PHE A 178 -36.45 -16.63 -5.39
C PHE A 178 -37.37 -16.97 -6.56
N LEU A 179 -38.50 -17.61 -6.34
CA LEU A 179 -39.78 -16.98 -6.71
C LEU A 179 -40.93 -17.59 -5.90
N PRO A 180 -42.11 -16.77 -5.75
CA PRO A 180 -43.20 -16.30 -4.88
C PRO A 180 -44.50 -17.07 -5.12
N ASN A 181 -45.02 -17.69 -4.04
CA ASN A 181 -46.49 -17.79 -4.04
C ASN A 181 -47.02 -17.98 -2.62
N SER A 182 -47.92 -17.06 -2.18
CA SER A 182 -49.37 -17.09 -1.93
C SER A 182 -49.66 -17.07 -0.43
N VAL A 183 -50.35 -15.99 -0.07
CA VAL A 183 -51.47 -15.64 0.81
C VAL A 183 -51.68 -16.73 1.86
N PRO A 184 -52.12 -16.23 3.10
CA PRO A 184 -53.50 -16.24 3.61
C PRO A 184 -53.71 -15.21 4.73
N ASN A 185 -54.81 -14.42 4.58
CA ASN A 185 -55.81 -13.93 5.53
C ASN A 185 -56.05 -14.91 6.68
N PRO A 186 -56.36 -14.33 7.88
CA PRO A 186 -57.70 -14.19 8.45
C PRO A 186 -57.80 -12.98 9.38
N THR A 187 -58.88 -12.16 9.21
CA THR A 187 -60.04 -11.55 9.86
C THR A 187 -59.98 -11.72 11.38
N PHE A 188 -59.96 -10.59 12.13
CA PHE A 188 -60.79 -10.28 13.31
C PHE A 188 -60.77 -8.78 13.57
N ASN A 189 -61.93 -8.05 13.44
CA ASN A 189 -63.00 -7.23 14.01
C ASN A 189 -62.70 -6.81 15.45
N HIS A 190 -62.61 -5.48 15.72
CA HIS A 190 -63.35 -4.67 16.69
C HIS A 190 -62.98 -3.19 16.55
N SER A 191 -63.91 -2.29 16.10
CA SER A 191 -64.79 -1.17 16.40
C SER A 191 -64.36 -0.44 17.68
N VAL A 192 -64.19 0.90 17.65
CA VAL A 192 -64.91 2.14 18.01
C VAL A 192 -64.05 2.93 18.99
N ASP A 193 -63.71 4.20 18.64
CA ASP A 193 -64.24 5.40 19.30
C ASP A 193 -63.35 6.61 19.02
N ASN A 194 -63.84 7.62 18.21
CA ASN A 194 -64.30 9.01 18.18
C ASN A 194 -63.72 9.83 19.34
N GLY A 195 -63.01 10.87 19.01
CA GLY A 195 -63.41 12.20 19.51
C GLY A 195 -62.45 13.28 19.05
N HIS A 196 -62.86 14.16 18.06
CA HIS A 196 -63.32 15.54 17.89
C HIS A 196 -62.51 16.51 18.77
N THR A 197 -61.92 17.53 18.12
CA THR A 197 -62.28 18.96 18.15
C THR A 197 -61.04 19.81 17.89
N GLU A 198 -61.03 20.61 16.77
CA GLU A 198 -61.35 21.96 16.28
C GLU A 198 -60.65 23.03 17.12
N HIS A 199 -59.92 23.96 16.44
CA HIS A 199 -60.17 25.39 16.28
C HIS A 199 -58.85 26.17 16.26
N ASN A 200 -58.63 26.93 15.11
CA ASN A 200 -58.82 28.34 14.73
C ASN A 200 -57.49 29.08 14.73
N SER A 201 -57.13 29.67 13.56
CA SER A 201 -57.20 30.94 12.82
C SER A 201 -56.39 32.03 13.51
N VAL A 202 -55.52 32.72 12.76
CA VAL A 202 -55.41 33.98 12.02
C VAL A 202 -54.90 35.08 12.97
N ASP A 203 -53.85 35.81 12.51
CA ASP A 203 -53.80 37.25 12.18
C ASP A 203 -52.42 37.81 12.49
N ASN A 204 -51.76 38.44 11.46
CA ASN A 204 -51.46 39.72 10.81
C ASN A 204 -50.76 40.68 11.77
N GLY A 205 -49.64 41.24 11.30
CA GLY A 205 -49.41 42.64 10.98
C GLY A 205 -48.02 43.10 11.37
N ASN A 206 -47.19 43.54 10.30
CA ASN A 206 -46.73 44.79 9.67
C ASN A 206 -45.71 45.52 10.54
N THR A 207 -44.55 45.89 9.91
CA THR A 207 -44.00 47.08 9.24
C THR A 207 -42.74 47.55 9.96
N GLU A 208 -41.65 47.68 9.13
CA GLU A 208 -41.04 48.88 8.53
C GLU A 208 -39.52 48.84 8.68
N ASN A 209 -38.81 48.92 7.47
CA ASN A 209 -38.22 49.93 6.60
C ASN A 209 -36.74 50.14 6.90
N ASN A 210 -35.88 49.92 5.87
CA ASN A 210 -35.21 50.89 4.98
C ASN A 210 -33.80 50.42 4.61
N SER A 211 -33.56 50.06 3.35
CA SER A 211 -32.97 50.27 2.03
C SER A 211 -32.12 51.53 1.97
N HIS A 212 -30.86 51.40 1.44
CA HIS A 212 -30.38 52.06 0.22
C HIS A 212 -28.89 51.86 0.06
N SER A 213 -28.40 51.19 -0.96
CA SER A 213 -27.66 51.12 -2.22
C SER A 213 -27.35 52.51 -2.79
N ILE A 214 -26.08 52.69 -3.25
CA ILE A 214 -25.73 53.22 -4.57
C ILE A 214 -24.20 53.17 -4.74
N ASP A 215 -23.63 52.52 -5.78
CA ASP A 215 -23.01 52.39 -7.11
C ASP A 215 -22.09 53.57 -7.42
N PHE A 216 -20.86 53.40 -8.06
CA PHE A 216 -20.03 53.25 -9.26
C PHE A 216 -19.19 54.51 -9.49
N ASN A 217 -17.87 54.35 -9.82
CA ASN A 217 -17.17 54.83 -11.01
C ASN A 217 -15.68 54.54 -10.93
N SER A 218 -15.03 53.91 -11.95
CA SER A 218 -14.06 53.74 -13.03
C SER A 218 -13.23 55.00 -13.25
N ASN A 219 -11.84 54.88 -13.43
CA ASN A 219 -10.96 55.37 -14.51
C ASN A 219 -9.50 55.03 -14.20
N GLU A 220 -8.78 54.32 -15.08
CA GLU A 220 -7.62 54.06 -15.93
C GLU A 220 -6.78 55.32 -16.15
N THR A 221 -5.35 55.30 -16.11
CA THR A 221 -4.23 55.40 -17.05
C THR A 221 -2.95 55.78 -16.31
N ASN A 222 -1.76 55.07 -16.59
CA ASN A 222 -0.44 54.88 -17.22
C ASN A 222 0.55 55.96 -16.78
N HIS A 223 1.82 55.65 -16.28
CA HIS A 223 3.19 55.85 -16.77
C HIS A 223 4.18 55.85 -15.60
N THR A 224 5.20 54.94 -15.60
CA THR A 224 6.62 54.61 -15.74
C THR A 224 7.47 55.46 -14.80
N THR A 225 8.43 54.85 -14.02
CA THR A 225 9.85 54.59 -13.82
C THR A 225 10.44 55.60 -12.83
N HIS A 226 10.94 55.14 -11.69
CA HIS A 226 12.29 55.30 -11.12
C HIS A 226 12.21 55.62 -9.63
N CYS A 227 12.66 54.66 -8.86
CA CYS A 227 13.42 54.67 -7.61
C CYS A 227 14.43 55.80 -7.57
N PRO A 228 14.52 56.51 -6.34
CA PRO A 228 15.65 56.39 -5.42
C PRO A 228 15.28 56.72 -3.97
N THR A 229 15.70 55.86 -2.98
CA THR A 229 16.52 55.93 -1.75
C THR A 229 15.81 56.73 -0.67
N ASN A 230 15.59 56.11 0.48
CA ASN A 230 15.91 55.98 1.91
C ASN A 230 15.71 57.31 2.65
N GLU A 231 14.76 57.38 3.56
CA GLU A 231 14.87 57.63 5.01
C GLU A 231 13.52 58.02 5.58
N THR A 232 13.05 57.23 6.60
CA THR A 232 12.98 56.92 8.02
C THR A 232 11.90 57.77 8.70
N ASN A 233 10.87 57.12 9.18
CA ASN A 233 10.22 57.49 10.46
C ASN A 233 10.08 56.28 11.37
N HIS A 234 10.98 56.13 12.41
CA HIS A 234 11.19 55.74 13.80
C HIS A 234 9.99 56.06 14.68
N LEU A 235 9.57 55.00 15.39
CA LEU A 235 9.37 55.07 16.85
C LEU A 235 9.85 53.77 17.50
N PRO A 236 10.32 53.83 18.90
CA PRO A 236 11.42 53.75 19.86
C PRO A 236 11.44 52.42 20.63
N SER A 237 12.66 51.85 20.84
CA SER A 237 13.63 50.92 21.42
C SER A 237 13.61 50.97 22.96
N ILE A 238 12.98 49.92 23.63
CA ILE A 238 13.19 49.42 24.99
C ILE A 238 14.12 48.21 24.94
N ASN A 239 15.43 48.39 25.27
CA ASN A 239 16.67 47.85 25.84
C ASN A 239 16.41 46.72 26.82
N CYS A 240 16.28 45.45 26.35
CA CYS A 240 16.34 44.22 27.15
C CYS A 240 17.72 43.59 27.03
N GLU A 241 18.63 43.98 27.89
CA GLU A 241 19.83 43.36 28.44
C GLU A 241 19.72 41.83 28.46
N PRO A 242 20.53 41.01 27.75
CA PRO A 242 20.54 39.55 27.70
C PRO A 242 20.96 38.92 29.04
N ILE A 243 20.06 38.36 29.81
CA ILE A 243 20.14 37.35 30.89
C ILE A 243 21.35 36.44 30.64
N PRO A 244 22.47 36.48 31.46
CA PRO A 244 23.71 35.69 31.41
C PRO A 244 23.45 34.19 31.54
N VAL A 245 23.66 33.39 30.55
CA VAL A 245 23.85 31.94 30.41
C VAL A 245 24.64 31.39 31.60
N ARG A 246 24.05 30.85 32.60
CA ARG A 246 24.65 30.00 33.65
C ARG A 246 25.89 29.26 33.14
N ARG A 247 27.07 29.78 33.41
CA ARG A 247 28.40 29.20 33.12
C ARG A 247 28.92 28.43 34.33
N SER A 248 29.02 27.13 34.28
CA SER A 248 29.69 26.20 35.20
C SER A 248 30.97 26.81 35.77
N HIS A 249 31.14 27.08 37.06
CA HIS A 249 32.34 27.51 37.78
C HIS A 249 33.28 26.34 38.05
N ARG A 250 33.06 25.25 37.30
CA ARG A 250 33.96 24.10 37.51
C ARG A 250 35.26 24.32 36.73
N GLN A 251 36.39 24.51 37.33
CA GLN A 251 37.71 24.55 36.68
C GLN A 251 37.95 23.31 35.81
N VAL A 252 37.79 23.39 34.52
CA VAL A 252 37.96 22.31 33.52
C VAL A 252 39.45 22.20 33.18
N HIS A 253 40.04 21.12 33.58
CA HIS A 253 41.40 20.80 33.10
C HIS A 253 41.33 19.96 31.82
N PRO A 254 41.94 20.33 30.74
CA PRO A 254 41.97 19.48 29.55
C PRO A 254 42.50 18.08 29.86
N PRO A 255 41.74 17.02 29.42
CA PRO A 255 42.23 15.66 29.63
C PRO A 255 43.70 15.49 29.20
N ASN A 256 44.64 15.17 30.09
CA ASN A 256 46.07 15.00 29.86
C ASN A 256 46.37 14.25 28.57
N TYR A 257 45.36 13.51 28.01
CA TYR A 257 45.63 12.69 26.83
C TYR A 257 45.33 13.47 25.55
N LEU A 258 44.92 14.74 25.63
CA LEU A 258 44.60 15.53 24.44
C LEU A 258 45.58 16.70 24.31
N LYS A 259 46.74 16.67 24.97
CA LYS A 259 47.72 17.77 24.96
C LYS A 259 48.44 17.84 23.62
N ASP A 260 48.18 16.75 22.83
CA ASP A 260 48.98 16.70 21.60
C ASP A 260 48.16 17.15 20.40
N TYR A 261 46.77 17.54 20.64
CA TYR A 261 45.89 17.87 19.50
C TYR A 261 45.34 19.28 19.68
N HIS A 262 45.50 20.21 18.65
CA HIS A 262 44.77 21.49 18.69
C HIS A 262 43.59 21.47 17.73
N CYS A 263 42.33 21.76 18.26
CA CYS A 263 41.16 21.98 17.40
C CYS A 263 40.95 23.48 17.15
N ASN A 264 41.31 24.02 15.97
CA ASN A 264 41.10 25.46 15.71
C ASN A 264 39.61 25.80 15.64
N LEU A 265 38.95 26.56 16.60
CA LEU A 265 37.57 27.06 16.50
C LEU A 265 37.45 28.09 15.37
N LEU A 266 36.92 27.78 14.19
CA LEU A 266 36.62 28.53 12.96
C LEU A 266 36.08 29.93 13.28
N HIS A 267 36.86 31.08 13.34
CA HIS A 267 36.36 32.46 13.20
C HIS A 267 36.13 32.79 11.73
N HIS A 268 34.83 32.82 11.25
CA HIS A 268 34.41 33.28 9.92
C HIS A 268 34.68 34.78 9.74
N PRO A 269 35.52 35.29 8.73
CA PRO A 269 35.04 36.52 8.10
C PRO A 269 34.65 36.31 6.64
N ASP A 270 33.38 36.45 6.20
CA ASP A 270 32.67 37.02 5.05
C ASP A 270 33.47 36.85 3.76
N SER A 271 33.06 35.99 2.78
CA SER A 271 32.64 35.99 1.37
C SER A 271 33.84 35.79 0.45
N ALA A 272 33.94 34.64 -0.35
CA ALA A 272 34.08 34.79 -1.82
C ALA A 272 34.73 33.54 -2.42
N MET A 273 33.89 32.57 -3.02
CA MET A 273 34.07 32.01 -4.37
C MET A 273 33.90 30.50 -4.33
N ALA A 274 32.67 29.98 -4.37
CA ALA A 274 32.40 28.56 -4.62
C ALA A 274 32.35 28.28 -6.13
N SER A 275 33.56 28.01 -6.68
CA SER A 275 33.71 27.19 -7.89
C SER A 275 33.92 25.71 -7.54
N SER A 276 32.98 24.82 -7.85
CA SER A 276 32.76 23.55 -8.56
C SER A 276 33.87 22.54 -8.27
N SER A 277 33.60 21.51 -7.36
CA SER A 277 33.90 20.07 -7.51
C SER A 277 33.98 19.42 -6.12
N SER A 278 32.91 18.69 -5.66
CA SER A 278 32.93 17.49 -4.81
C SER A 278 34.12 17.49 -3.84
N THR A 279 34.08 18.39 -2.75
CA THR A 279 34.97 18.09 -1.62
C THR A 279 34.43 18.71 -0.34
N CYS A 280 33.83 17.84 0.55
CA CYS A 280 33.53 17.94 1.98
C CYS A 280 33.76 19.38 2.49
N LYS A 281 32.72 20.14 2.52
CA LYS A 281 32.55 21.54 2.91
C LYS A 281 33.21 21.85 4.24
N TYR A 282 33.79 20.82 5.00
CA TYR A 282 34.59 21.03 6.22
C TYR A 282 35.60 19.90 6.40
N PRO A 283 36.67 19.82 5.73
CA PRO A 283 37.61 18.70 5.91
C PRO A 283 38.30 18.75 7.28
N ILE A 284 38.07 17.72 7.97
CA ILE A 284 38.63 17.57 9.32
C ILE A 284 40.09 18.04 9.34
N SER A 285 40.82 17.99 8.18
CA SER A 285 42.22 18.40 8.08
C SER A 285 42.39 19.90 8.34
N SER A 286 41.26 20.63 8.23
CA SER A 286 41.27 22.09 8.40
C SER A 286 40.99 22.51 9.84
N SER A 287 40.61 21.52 10.69
CA SER A 287 40.23 21.83 12.08
C SER A 287 41.10 21.07 13.07
N ILE A 288 42.10 20.27 12.47
CA ILE A 288 42.95 19.47 13.40
C ILE A 288 44.40 19.61 12.97
N SER A 289 45.26 20.32 13.80
CA SER A 289 46.70 20.44 13.51
C SER A 289 47.51 19.45 14.35
N TYR A 290 48.46 18.72 13.65
CA TYR A 290 49.27 17.69 14.32
C TYR A 290 50.65 18.24 14.65
N ASP A 291 50.79 19.51 14.73
CA ASP A 291 52.05 20.25 14.89
C ASP A 291 52.66 20.00 16.27
N SER A 292 51.93 19.54 17.18
CA SER A 292 52.51 19.37 18.52
C SER A 292 52.82 17.91 18.80
N PHE A 293 52.74 17.01 17.71
CA PHE A 293 53.15 15.62 17.97
C PHE A 293 54.57 15.54 18.51
N SER A 294 54.75 14.70 19.49
CA SER A 294 56.13 14.46 19.95
C SER A 294 57.03 13.97 18.80
N SER A 295 58.25 14.35 18.79
CA SER A 295 59.26 14.02 17.76
C SER A 295 59.23 12.54 17.38
N PRO A 296 58.87 11.62 18.28
CA PRO A 296 58.79 10.20 17.89
C PRO A 296 57.50 9.90 17.13
N HIS A 297 56.52 10.55 17.30
CA HIS A 297 55.22 10.36 16.64
C HIS A 297 55.20 11.04 15.26
N LYS A 298 55.96 12.09 15.19
CA LYS A 298 56.13 12.73 13.88
C LYS A 298 57.01 11.89 12.97
N HIS A 299 57.97 11.21 13.65
CA HIS A 299 58.86 10.29 12.92
C HIS A 299 58.12 9.03 12.48
N TYR A 300 57.22 8.51 13.23
CA TYR A 300 56.37 7.35 12.93
C TYR A 300 55.38 7.70 11.81
N MET A 301 54.85 8.86 11.79
CA MET A 301 53.88 9.28 10.77
C MET A 301 54.57 9.55 9.44
N LEU A 302 55.78 10.11 9.50
CA LEU A 302 56.60 10.33 8.31
C LEU A 302 57.10 9.00 7.73
N ASN A 303 57.21 7.99 8.61
CA ASN A 303 57.59 6.64 8.16
C ASN A 303 56.42 5.90 7.52
N LEU A 304 55.20 6.22 7.89
CA LEU A 304 53.98 5.62 7.31
C LEU A 304 53.70 6.21 5.93
N SER A 305 54.25 7.36 5.70
CA SER A 305 54.01 8.05 4.42
C SER A 305 55.23 7.95 3.51
N ALA A 306 56.39 7.41 4.04
CA ALA A 306 57.68 7.42 3.33
C ALA A 306 57.90 6.10 2.61
N ASN A 307 56.87 5.07 2.72
CA ASN A 307 57.16 3.89 1.88
C ASN A 307 56.00 3.60 0.94
N PRO A 308 55.99 4.06 -0.29
CA PRO A 308 54.84 3.77 -1.16
C PRO A 308 54.57 2.26 -1.26
N LYS A 309 53.46 1.86 -0.79
CA LYS A 309 52.96 0.48 -0.94
C LYS A 309 52.82 0.11 -2.42
N PRO A 310 53.52 -1.04 -2.82
CA PRO A 310 53.39 -1.40 -4.24
C PRO A 310 51.96 -1.80 -4.61
N THR A 311 51.30 -1.27 -5.64
CA THR A 311 49.90 -1.49 -6.05
C THR A 311 49.81 -2.58 -7.11
N SER A 312 51.10 -3.13 -7.48
CA SER A 312 51.08 -4.24 -8.44
C SER A 312 52.27 -5.17 -8.21
N TYR A 313 52.09 -6.40 -8.63
CA TYR A 313 53.14 -7.42 -8.52
C TYR A 313 54.46 -6.93 -9.10
N GLU A 314 54.45 -6.27 -10.18
CA GLU A 314 55.65 -5.80 -10.87
C GLU A 314 56.37 -4.71 -10.07
N HIS A 315 55.54 -4.05 -9.27
CA HIS A 315 56.07 -2.96 -8.44
C HIS A 315 56.63 -3.49 -7.11
N ALA A 316 56.07 -4.58 -6.65
CA ALA A 316 56.44 -5.19 -5.36
C ALA A 316 57.72 -6.01 -5.49
N ILE A 317 58.04 -6.52 -6.71
CA ILE A 317 59.22 -7.38 -6.90
C ILE A 317 60.45 -6.50 -7.13
N CYS A 318 60.23 -5.28 -7.42
CA CYS A 318 61.34 -4.35 -7.64
C CYS A 318 61.75 -3.66 -6.34
N ASP A 319 60.86 -3.98 -5.27
CA ASP A 319 61.15 -3.38 -3.96
C ASP A 319 61.85 -4.40 -3.03
N GLU A 320 63.01 -4.07 -2.56
CA GLU A 320 63.92 -4.96 -1.84
C GLU A 320 63.36 -5.34 -0.47
N ASN A 321 62.66 -4.52 0.15
CA ASN A 321 62.05 -4.79 1.46
C ASN A 321 60.87 -5.75 1.37
N TRP A 322 60.28 -5.66 0.28
CA TRP A 322 59.14 -6.56 0.07
C TRP A 322 59.59 -7.95 -0.37
N ARG A 323 60.66 -7.97 -1.05
CA ARG A 323 61.22 -9.27 -1.44
C ARG A 323 61.74 -10.03 -0.22
N THR A 324 62.26 -9.28 0.62
CA THR A 324 62.81 -9.90 1.84
C THR A 324 61.68 -10.37 2.75
N ALA A 325 60.69 -9.70 2.87
CA ALA A 325 59.54 -10.07 3.69
C ALA A 325 58.82 -11.30 3.14
N ILE A 326 58.84 -11.38 1.82
CA ILE A 326 58.16 -12.50 1.14
C ILE A 326 58.99 -13.77 1.27
N ASN A 327 60.20 -13.60 1.21
CA ASN A 327 61.10 -14.76 1.36
C ASN A 327 61.12 -15.27 2.80
N THR A 328 60.97 -14.39 3.60
CA THR A 328 60.94 -14.79 5.02
C THR A 328 59.66 -15.55 5.35
N GLU A 329 58.66 -15.25 4.80
CA GLU A 329 57.37 -15.91 5.00
C GLU A 329 57.31 -17.26 4.29
N LEU A 330 57.87 -17.32 3.09
CA LEU A 330 57.96 -18.59 2.35
C LEU A 330 58.82 -19.61 3.08
N GLN A 331 59.79 -19.07 3.76
CA GLN A 331 60.70 -19.94 4.54
C GLN A 331 60.01 -20.42 5.81
N ALA A 332 59.20 -19.59 6.32
CA ALA A 332 58.43 -19.97 7.52
C ALA A 332 57.36 -21.02 7.19
N LEU A 333 56.83 -21.00 6.01
CA LEU A 333 55.76 -21.92 5.58
C LEU A 333 56.33 -23.27 5.18
N VAL A 334 57.56 -23.24 4.75
CA VAL A 334 58.26 -24.49 4.39
C VAL A 334 58.77 -25.16 5.66
N LYS A 335 59.11 -24.32 6.64
CA LYS A 335 59.66 -24.83 7.91
C LYS A 335 58.56 -25.43 8.78
N THR A 336 57.29 -24.95 8.61
CA THR A 336 56.19 -25.40 9.47
C THR A 336 55.43 -26.55 8.81
N LYS A 337 55.95 -27.05 7.66
CA LYS A 337 55.41 -28.17 6.88
C LYS A 337 53.91 -28.01 6.67
N THR A 338 53.32 -26.87 6.62
CA THR A 338 51.88 -26.59 6.51
C THR A 338 51.49 -26.47 5.03
N TRP A 339 52.51 -26.48 4.06
CA TRP A 339 52.21 -26.39 2.62
C TRP A 339 53.24 -27.16 1.81
N ASP A 340 52.77 -27.95 0.65
CA ASP A 340 53.66 -28.60 -0.34
C ASP A 340 53.63 -27.84 -1.66
N LEU A 341 54.73 -27.37 -2.07
CA LEU A 341 54.83 -26.68 -3.35
C LEU A 341 54.86 -27.67 -4.51
N VAL A 342 53.79 -27.69 -5.40
CA VAL A 342 53.73 -28.63 -6.53
C VAL A 342 53.71 -27.82 -7.84
N PRO A 343 54.44 -28.33 -8.94
CA PRO A 343 54.48 -27.64 -10.23
C PRO A 343 53.14 -27.73 -10.98
N LEU A 344 52.62 -26.80 -11.68
CA LEU A 344 51.36 -26.72 -12.44
C LEU A 344 51.39 -27.71 -13.59
N PRO A 345 50.38 -28.77 -13.77
CA PRO A 345 50.31 -29.76 -14.86
C PRO A 345 50.14 -29.10 -16.24
N SER A 346 50.90 -29.51 -17.33
CA SER A 346 51.16 -28.98 -18.67
C SER A 346 49.86 -28.77 -19.45
N ASN A 347 48.58 -29.22 -18.94
CA ASN A 347 47.37 -29.05 -19.76
C ASN A 347 46.33 -28.22 -19.01
N LYS A 348 46.67 -27.46 -18.05
CA LYS A 348 45.70 -26.68 -17.28
C LYS A 348 46.20 -25.23 -17.12
N LYS A 349 45.30 -24.15 -17.27
CA LYS A 349 45.59 -22.71 -17.13
C LYS A 349 45.29 -22.24 -15.72
N ALA A 350 46.09 -21.47 -15.08
CA ALA A 350 45.89 -20.86 -13.77
C ALA A 350 44.76 -19.83 -13.81
N ILE A 351 43.54 -20.07 -13.11
CA ILE A 351 42.42 -19.11 -13.02
C ILE A 351 42.88 -17.87 -12.27
N GLY A 352 43.11 -16.66 -12.87
CA GLY A 352 43.29 -15.28 -12.40
C GLY A 352 42.33 -14.90 -11.28
N CYS A 353 42.76 -14.60 -10.02
CA CYS A 353 41.96 -14.00 -8.94
C CYS A 353 41.61 -12.55 -9.28
N ARG A 354 40.70 -12.31 -10.19
CA ARG A 354 39.86 -11.10 -10.20
C ARG A 354 39.05 -10.96 -8.92
N ASP A 355 39.56 -10.17 -7.88
CA ASP A 355 38.62 -9.80 -6.79
C ASP A 355 37.34 -10.61 -6.86
N HIS A 356 37.32 -11.77 -6.55
CA HIS A 356 36.06 -12.39 -6.09
C HIS A 356 35.46 -11.60 -4.94
N GLU A 357 35.19 -10.29 -4.97
CA GLU A 357 33.99 -10.09 -4.14
C GLU A 357 33.01 -11.27 -4.29
N GLU A 358 33.35 -12.49 -3.79
CA GLU A 358 32.31 -13.50 -3.52
C GLU A 358 31.56 -13.89 -4.78
N GLU A 359 32.04 -14.31 -5.79
CA GLU A 359 31.35 -15.05 -6.86
C GLU A 359 31.13 -16.50 -6.46
N GLY A 360 30.38 -16.68 -5.31
CA GLY A 360 29.50 -17.83 -5.02
C GLY A 360 28.87 -17.72 -3.64
N SER A 361 28.37 -16.56 -3.24
CA SER A 361 27.20 -16.38 -2.36
C SER A 361 26.25 -15.34 -2.95
N GLY A 362 25.74 -15.49 -4.23
CA GLY A 362 24.55 -14.72 -4.65
C GLY A 362 24.18 -13.61 -3.67
N LEU A 363 24.92 -12.51 -3.49
CA LEU A 363 24.47 -11.43 -2.59
C LEU A 363 23.00 -11.60 -2.20
N LYS A 364 22.72 -12.31 -1.19
CA LYS A 364 21.41 -12.36 -0.51
C LYS A 364 20.70 -11.01 -0.58
N MET A 365 19.45 -10.99 -1.38
CA MET A 365 18.66 -9.76 -1.42
C MET A 365 18.44 -9.18 -0.02
N LYS A 366 18.95 -7.95 0.16
CA LYS A 366 18.65 -7.26 1.42
C LYS A 366 17.25 -6.66 1.41
N ALA A 367 16.84 -6.34 2.68
CA ALA A 367 15.49 -5.74 2.76
C ALA A 367 15.40 -4.47 1.90
N MET A 368 16.49 -3.60 1.82
CA MET A 368 16.57 -2.42 0.96
C MET A 368 18.03 -2.08 0.65
N ASP A 369 18.28 -2.00 -0.62
CA ASP A 369 19.59 -1.61 -1.17
C ASP A 369 19.38 -1.01 -2.58
N ALA A 370 19.93 0.16 -2.70
CA ALA A 370 19.61 0.95 -3.90
C ALA A 370 20.08 0.23 -5.17
N GLU A 371 21.26 -0.34 -5.14
CA GLU A 371 21.78 -0.98 -6.37
C GLU A 371 21.05 -2.29 -6.67
N GLN A 372 20.70 -3.04 -5.53
CA GLN A 372 19.92 -4.27 -5.77
C GLN A 372 18.51 -3.92 -6.26
N LEU A 373 17.91 -2.83 -5.70
CA LEU A 373 16.59 -2.40 -6.19
C LEU A 373 16.67 -2.04 -7.67
N ARG A 374 17.69 -1.24 -8.05
CA ARG A 374 17.87 -0.88 -9.46
C ARG A 374 17.97 -2.11 -10.36
N GLU A 375 18.83 -2.95 -10.04
CA GLU A 375 19.04 -4.16 -10.87
C GLU A 375 17.76 -4.99 -10.98
N GLN A 376 17.14 -5.33 -9.83
CA GLN A 376 15.98 -6.22 -9.84
C GLN A 376 14.77 -5.51 -10.47
N ALA A 377 14.65 -4.25 -10.21
CA ALA A 377 13.54 -3.49 -10.80
C ALA A 377 13.67 -3.45 -12.33
N HIS A 378 14.90 -3.27 -12.87
CA HIS A 378 15.08 -3.31 -14.33
C HIS A 378 14.65 -4.65 -14.92
N ILE A 379 14.97 -5.68 -14.21
CA ILE A 379 14.52 -7.02 -14.67
C ILE A 379 13.00 -7.09 -14.68
N MET A 380 12.39 -6.61 -13.68
CA MET A 380 10.92 -6.65 -13.61
C MET A 380 10.30 -5.79 -14.71
N VAL A 381 10.95 -4.61 -14.94
CA VAL A 381 10.40 -3.75 -15.98
C VAL A 381 10.47 -4.44 -17.34
N ASP A 382 11.59 -5.14 -17.61
CA ASP A 382 11.70 -5.90 -18.86
C ASP A 382 10.66 -7.01 -18.93
N PHE A 383 10.46 -7.66 -17.83
CA PHE A 383 9.46 -8.73 -17.79
C PHE A 383 8.07 -8.18 -18.12
N ILE A 384 7.64 -7.11 -17.54
CA ILE A 384 6.31 -6.52 -17.72
C ILE A 384 6.15 -6.06 -19.17
N ALA A 385 7.21 -5.38 -19.66
CA ALA A 385 7.17 -4.96 -21.06
C ALA A 385 6.96 -6.15 -21.99
N ASP A 386 7.70 -7.22 -21.77
CA ASP A 386 7.52 -8.44 -22.57
C ASP A 386 6.10 -8.99 -22.44
N TYR A 387 5.55 -8.90 -21.27
CA TYR A 387 4.15 -9.34 -21.08
C TYR A 387 3.21 -8.54 -21.98
N TYR A 388 3.32 -7.21 -22.02
CA TYR A 388 2.41 -6.41 -22.84
C TYR A 388 2.65 -6.66 -24.33
N LYS A 389 3.90 -6.95 -24.67
CA LYS A 389 4.23 -7.24 -26.07
C LYS A 389 3.59 -8.54 -26.54
N THR A 390 3.46 -9.47 -25.63
CA THR A 390 3.00 -10.80 -26.08
C THR A 390 1.62 -11.10 -25.49
N ILE A 391 1.00 -10.13 -24.89
CA ILE A 391 -0.21 -10.38 -24.10
C ILE A 391 -1.29 -10.98 -25.00
N GLU A 392 -1.33 -10.71 -26.32
CA GLU A 392 -2.37 -11.22 -27.23
C GLU A 392 -2.24 -12.72 -27.42
N THR A 393 -1.06 -13.27 -27.04
CA THR A 393 -0.86 -14.72 -27.22
C THR A 393 -1.55 -15.52 -26.12
N PHE A 394 -1.94 -14.89 -25.01
CA PHE A 394 -2.62 -15.61 -23.92
C PHE A 394 -4.13 -15.67 -24.19
N PRO A 395 -4.77 -16.82 -23.73
CA PRO A 395 -6.22 -16.72 -23.70
C PRO A 395 -6.70 -15.56 -22.79
N VAL A 396 -7.63 -14.77 -23.40
CA VAL A 396 -8.08 -13.60 -22.63
C VAL A 396 -8.66 -14.03 -21.29
N LEU A 397 -9.75 -14.93 -21.28
CA LEU A 397 -10.30 -15.52 -20.06
C LEU A 397 -9.50 -16.75 -19.65
N SER A 398 -9.08 -16.79 -18.35
CA SER A 398 -8.30 -17.95 -17.88
C SER A 398 -9.06 -19.26 -18.08
N GLN A 399 -8.27 -20.33 -18.33
CA GLN A 399 -8.91 -21.64 -18.58
C GLN A 399 -8.56 -22.63 -17.49
N VAL A 400 -8.08 -22.23 -16.39
CA VAL A 400 -7.72 -23.15 -15.30
C VAL A 400 -8.99 -23.54 -14.53
N GLN A 401 -8.90 -24.58 -13.78
CA GLN A 401 -9.99 -25.02 -12.90
C GLN A 401 -9.78 -24.50 -11.48
N PRO A 402 -10.91 -24.36 -10.76
CA PRO A 402 -10.76 -23.95 -9.36
C PRO A 402 -9.89 -24.91 -8.56
N GLY A 403 -8.96 -24.33 -7.77
CA GLY A 403 -8.05 -25.12 -6.92
C GLY A 403 -6.74 -25.46 -7.60
N TYR A 404 -6.48 -25.01 -8.90
CA TYR A 404 -5.33 -25.42 -9.73
C TYR A 404 -4.02 -24.96 -9.11
N LEU A 405 -3.96 -23.78 -8.45
CA LEU A 405 -2.69 -23.18 -8.07
C LEU A 405 -2.12 -23.88 -6.84
N GLY A 406 -3.04 -24.32 -5.88
CA GLY A 406 -2.59 -25.03 -4.67
C GLY A 406 -1.75 -26.26 -4.96
N LYS A 407 -2.04 -26.90 -6.14
CA LYS A 407 -1.34 -28.13 -6.54
C LYS A 407 0.05 -27.82 -7.10
N LEU A 408 0.26 -26.56 -7.48
CA LEU A 408 1.52 -26.21 -8.16
C LEU A 408 2.49 -25.54 -7.19
N LEU A 409 1.96 -25.06 -6.04
CA LEU A 409 2.84 -24.35 -5.10
C LEU A 409 3.06 -25.20 -3.85
N PRO A 410 4.23 -24.94 -3.17
CA PRO A 410 4.42 -25.63 -1.90
C PRO A 410 3.35 -25.28 -0.86
N ASP A 411 3.11 -26.17 0.02
CA ASP A 411 2.03 -25.97 0.99
C ASP A 411 2.50 -25.10 2.17
N SER A 412 3.86 -24.70 2.12
CA SER A 412 4.34 -23.79 3.16
C SER A 412 5.35 -22.79 2.59
N ALA A 413 5.51 -21.67 3.29
CA ALA A 413 6.50 -20.67 2.89
C ALA A 413 7.93 -21.21 3.03
N PRO A 414 8.86 -20.74 2.11
CA PRO A 414 10.23 -21.26 2.16
C PRO A 414 10.99 -20.79 3.40
N THR A 415 11.93 -21.67 3.99
CA THR A 415 12.83 -21.31 5.10
C THR A 415 13.99 -20.45 4.59
N TYR A 416 14.34 -20.71 3.34
CA TYR A 416 15.45 -19.95 2.77
C TYR A 416 14.99 -19.15 1.55
N PRO A 417 15.70 -18.01 1.33
CA PRO A 417 15.27 -17.15 0.21
C PRO A 417 15.40 -17.85 -1.14
N GLU A 418 14.52 -17.50 -2.06
CA GLU A 418 14.60 -17.92 -3.47
C GLU A 418 14.97 -16.72 -4.37
N SER A 419 15.58 -17.04 -5.46
CA SER A 419 15.98 -15.96 -6.39
C SER A 419 14.76 -15.37 -7.11
N LEU A 420 14.87 -14.09 -7.58
CA LEU A 420 13.80 -13.46 -8.36
C LEU A 420 13.54 -14.22 -9.66
N GLN A 421 14.57 -14.77 -10.23
CA GLN A 421 14.38 -15.54 -11.48
C GLN A 421 13.46 -16.74 -11.26
N HIS A 422 13.66 -17.41 -10.18
CA HIS A 422 12.77 -18.55 -9.90
C HIS A 422 11.34 -18.08 -9.71
N VAL A 423 11.18 -16.97 -9.04
CA VAL A 423 9.82 -16.44 -8.83
C VAL A 423 9.20 -16.06 -10.17
N LEU A 424 9.98 -15.40 -11.04
CA LEU A 424 9.44 -14.98 -12.34
C LEU A 424 9.11 -16.19 -13.21
N ASN A 425 9.93 -17.27 -13.08
CA ASN A 425 9.56 -18.51 -13.77
C ASN A 425 8.22 -19.06 -13.26
N ASP A 426 8.06 -18.98 -11.92
CA ASP A 426 6.78 -19.44 -11.37
C ASP A 426 5.62 -18.55 -11.85
N VAL A 427 5.89 -17.26 -11.90
CA VAL A 427 4.84 -16.36 -12.38
C VAL A 427 4.44 -16.75 -13.81
N GLN A 428 5.40 -17.01 -14.63
CA GLN A 428 5.13 -17.35 -16.03
C GLN A 428 4.41 -18.69 -16.15
N GLU A 429 4.82 -19.67 -15.37
CA GLU A 429 4.34 -21.05 -15.59
C GLU A 429 3.10 -21.34 -14.76
N LYS A 430 3.04 -20.62 -13.60
CA LYS A 430 1.99 -21.09 -12.65
C LYS A 430 0.94 -20.00 -12.45
N ILE A 431 1.33 -18.69 -12.58
CA ILE A 431 0.40 -17.61 -12.24
C ILE A 431 -0.29 -17.12 -13.52
N LEU A 432 0.46 -16.83 -14.61
CA LEU A 432 -0.12 -16.18 -15.81
C LEU A 432 -1.19 -17.05 -16.44
N PRO A 433 -1.13 -18.39 -16.33
CA PRO A 433 -2.25 -19.20 -16.85
C PRO A 433 -3.54 -18.96 -16.09
N GLY A 434 -3.41 -18.60 -14.85
CA GLY A 434 -4.61 -18.35 -14.03
C GLY A 434 -5.07 -16.90 -14.06
N VAL A 435 -4.38 -16.10 -14.92
CA VAL A 435 -4.72 -14.68 -14.98
C VAL A 435 -5.72 -14.46 -16.12
N THR A 436 -6.83 -13.87 -15.81
CA THR A 436 -7.63 -13.25 -16.86
C THR A 436 -7.04 -11.89 -17.25
N HIS A 437 -6.77 -11.79 -18.52
CA HIS A 437 -5.91 -10.69 -18.95
C HIS A 437 -6.75 -9.45 -19.28
N TRP A 438 -6.92 -8.58 -18.33
CA TRP A 438 -7.78 -7.38 -18.42
C TRP A 438 -7.18 -6.37 -19.41
N GLN A 439 -5.82 -6.48 -19.60
CA GLN A 439 -5.17 -5.48 -20.47
C GLN A 439 -5.06 -5.99 -21.90
N SER A 440 -5.61 -7.28 -22.10
CA SER A 440 -5.58 -7.78 -23.47
C SER A 440 -6.37 -6.85 -24.40
N PRO A 441 -5.95 -6.61 -25.64
CA PRO A 441 -6.73 -5.83 -26.60
C PRO A 441 -8.02 -6.52 -27.02
N ASN A 442 -8.18 -7.80 -26.57
CA ASN A 442 -9.39 -8.56 -26.92
C ASN A 442 -10.25 -8.80 -25.68
N TYR A 443 -10.01 -7.94 -24.65
CA TYR A 443 -10.85 -7.94 -23.44
C TYR A 443 -11.99 -6.93 -23.60
N PHE A 444 -13.23 -7.42 -23.64
CA PHE A 444 -14.40 -6.56 -23.83
C PHE A 444 -15.44 -6.81 -22.75
N ALA A 445 -14.97 -7.47 -21.66
CA ALA A 445 -15.90 -7.87 -20.58
C ALA A 445 -16.03 -6.75 -19.56
N TYR A 446 -17.16 -6.70 -18.84
CA TYR A 446 -17.45 -5.74 -17.77
C TYR A 446 -17.14 -4.31 -18.24
N PHE A 447 -16.41 -3.56 -17.41
CA PHE A 447 -15.78 -2.31 -17.83
C PHE A 447 -14.27 -2.41 -17.74
N PRO A 448 -13.55 -1.54 -18.56
CA PRO A 448 -12.10 -1.67 -18.61
C PRO A 448 -11.44 -1.26 -17.29
N ALA A 449 -10.36 -1.90 -16.99
CA ALA A 449 -9.42 -1.49 -15.93
C ALA A 449 -8.14 -0.92 -16.55
N ASN A 450 -8.28 0.36 -16.95
CA ASN A 450 -7.21 0.95 -17.76
C ASN A 450 -5.88 0.96 -17.02
N SER A 451 -4.86 0.57 -17.73
CA SER A 451 -3.46 0.80 -17.35
C SER A 451 -2.73 1.57 -18.44
N SER A 452 -1.91 2.56 -18.02
CA SER A 452 -1.09 3.33 -18.96
C SER A 452 0.35 3.43 -18.46
N ILE A 453 1.18 3.78 -19.40
CA ILE A 453 2.57 3.97 -18.98
C ILE A 453 2.66 4.99 -17.85
N ALA A 454 1.95 6.18 -17.98
CA ALA A 454 1.97 7.24 -16.95
C ALA A 454 1.40 6.73 -15.62
N GLY A 455 0.27 6.08 -15.74
CA GLY A 455 -0.31 5.53 -14.50
C GLY A 455 0.60 4.56 -13.79
N PHE A 456 1.26 3.67 -14.57
CA PHE A 456 2.18 2.68 -14.00
C PHE A 456 3.38 3.37 -13.35
N LEU A 457 3.96 4.39 -14.03
CA LEU A 457 5.09 5.12 -13.44
C LEU A 457 4.67 5.84 -12.16
N GLY A 458 3.47 6.37 -12.16
CA GLY A 458 2.95 6.95 -10.92
C GLY A 458 2.86 5.95 -9.78
N GLU A 459 2.40 4.74 -10.13
CA GLU A 459 2.33 3.71 -9.08
C GLU A 459 3.73 3.30 -8.61
N MET A 460 4.61 3.23 -9.57
CA MET A 460 6.00 2.88 -9.22
C MET A 460 6.59 3.90 -8.25
N LEU A 461 6.33 5.12 -8.53
CA LEU A 461 6.89 6.17 -7.66
C LEU A 461 6.18 6.19 -6.31
N SER A 462 4.87 6.06 -6.36
CA SER A 462 4.14 5.97 -5.09
C SER A 462 4.67 4.86 -4.19
N ALA A 463 4.94 3.67 -4.79
CA ALA A 463 5.45 2.53 -4.01
C ALA A 463 6.86 2.81 -3.50
N ALA A 464 7.68 3.51 -4.32
CA ALA A 464 9.07 3.79 -3.93
C ALA A 464 9.12 4.72 -2.73
N LEU A 465 8.20 5.72 -2.71
CA LEU A 465 8.19 6.67 -1.59
C LEU A 465 7.58 6.04 -0.33
N ASN A 466 6.59 5.15 -0.55
CA ASN A 466 5.93 4.36 0.52
C ASN A 466 5.59 5.23 1.73
N ILE A 467 4.95 6.39 1.47
CA ILE A 467 4.52 7.26 2.59
C ILE A 467 3.12 6.87 3.01
N VAL A 468 2.76 7.14 4.22
CA VAL A 468 1.39 6.99 4.73
C VAL A 468 0.81 8.38 5.03
N GLY A 469 -0.18 8.79 4.13
CA GLY A 469 -0.63 10.18 4.15
C GLY A 469 -1.96 10.37 4.85
N PHE A 470 -2.05 9.95 6.15
CA PHE A 470 -3.35 10.07 6.83
C PHE A 470 -3.59 11.52 7.28
N SER A 471 -2.60 12.33 7.51
CA SER A 471 -2.72 13.76 7.83
C SER A 471 -1.75 14.58 6.99
N TRP A 472 -2.01 15.80 6.99
CA TRP A 472 -1.17 16.68 6.17
C TRP A 472 0.29 16.59 6.60
N ILE A 473 0.60 16.54 7.84
CA ILE A 473 1.98 16.63 8.35
C ILE A 473 2.75 15.36 7.99
N THR A 474 2.06 14.24 7.75
CA THR A 474 2.79 13.00 7.44
C THR A 474 3.30 13.01 6.00
N SER A 475 2.84 13.87 5.19
CA SER A 475 3.32 14.11 3.83
C SER A 475 2.48 15.22 3.18
N PRO A 476 2.81 16.42 3.29
CA PRO A 476 2.08 17.56 2.74
C PRO A 476 1.88 17.46 1.23
N ALA A 477 2.94 16.95 0.59
CA ALA A 477 2.82 16.81 -0.88
C ALA A 477 1.69 15.84 -1.26
N ALA A 478 1.59 14.73 -0.51
CA ALA A 478 0.53 13.75 -0.82
C ALA A 478 -0.86 14.38 -0.68
N THR A 479 -1.03 15.20 0.31
CA THR A 479 -2.34 15.83 0.55
C THR A 479 -2.59 16.97 -0.43
N GLU A 480 -1.65 17.79 -0.62
CA GLU A 480 -1.88 18.99 -1.42
C GLU A 480 -1.99 18.63 -2.90
N LEU A 481 -1.08 17.74 -3.34
CA LEU A 481 -1.19 17.33 -4.74
C LEU A 481 -2.55 16.70 -5.04
N GLU A 482 -3.06 15.89 -4.15
CA GLU A 482 -4.41 15.33 -4.37
C GLU A 482 -5.44 16.46 -4.52
N THR A 483 -5.41 17.40 -3.66
CA THR A 483 -6.36 18.53 -3.74
C THR A 483 -6.24 19.24 -5.08
N ILE A 484 -5.06 19.45 -5.53
CA ILE A 484 -4.81 20.20 -6.76
C ILE A 484 -5.34 19.41 -7.96
N VAL A 485 -4.96 18.16 -8.03
CA VAL A 485 -5.33 17.40 -9.22
C VAL A 485 -6.83 17.15 -9.25
N LEU A 486 -7.49 17.01 -8.08
CA LEU A 486 -8.95 16.86 -8.09
C LEU A 486 -9.61 18.17 -8.52
N ASP A 487 -9.03 19.32 -8.18
CA ASP A 487 -9.57 20.58 -8.72
C ASP A 487 -9.34 20.67 -10.23
N TRP A 488 -8.13 20.24 -10.71
CA TRP A 488 -7.93 20.19 -12.17
C TRP A 488 -9.05 19.44 -12.87
N LEU A 489 -9.33 18.30 -12.32
CA LEU A 489 -10.31 17.45 -13.00
C LEU A 489 -11.73 18.01 -12.81
N ALA A 490 -12.01 18.53 -11.60
CA ALA A 490 -13.31 19.20 -11.45
C ALA A 490 -13.50 20.27 -12.52
N LYS A 491 -12.41 21.00 -12.88
CA LYS A 491 -12.50 22.02 -13.93
C LYS A 491 -12.70 21.37 -15.30
N ALA A 492 -11.99 20.36 -15.53
CA ALA A 492 -12.13 19.67 -16.81
C ALA A 492 -13.55 19.13 -17.01
N LEU A 493 -14.17 18.78 -15.91
CA LEU A 493 -15.53 18.22 -15.97
C LEU A 493 -16.58 19.32 -15.91
N LEU A 494 -16.09 20.50 -15.70
CA LEU A 494 -16.95 21.67 -15.53
C LEU A 494 -17.91 21.48 -14.36
N LEU A 495 -17.35 20.97 -13.27
CA LEU A 495 -18.16 20.85 -12.04
C LEU A 495 -18.33 22.22 -11.40
N PRO A 496 -19.43 22.45 -10.68
CA PRO A 496 -19.66 23.75 -10.04
C PRO A 496 -18.63 24.05 -8.95
N HIS A 497 -18.47 25.38 -8.65
CA HIS A 497 -17.43 25.85 -7.74
C HIS A 497 -17.56 25.21 -6.36
N HIS A 498 -18.77 24.84 -5.93
CA HIS A 498 -18.92 24.27 -4.57
C HIS A 498 -18.28 22.87 -4.48
N PHE A 499 -17.86 22.28 -5.55
CA PHE A 499 -17.11 21.01 -5.53
C PHE A 499 -15.60 21.27 -5.47
N PHE A 500 -15.16 22.55 -5.53
CA PHE A 500 -13.73 22.88 -5.51
C PHE A 500 -13.23 22.93 -4.07
N SER A 501 -11.96 22.73 -3.96
CA SER A 501 -11.35 22.76 -2.62
C SER A 501 -11.36 24.17 -2.04
N THR A 502 -11.38 25.21 -2.89
CA THR A 502 -11.41 26.61 -2.41
C THR A 502 -12.79 26.98 -1.90
N GLY A 503 -13.85 26.18 -2.23
CA GLY A 503 -15.19 26.38 -1.65
C GLY A 503 -15.43 25.55 -0.40
N GLN A 504 -16.75 25.24 -0.13
CA GLN A 504 -17.09 24.48 1.10
C GLN A 504 -16.95 22.98 0.86
N GLY A 505 -16.83 22.65 -0.46
CA GLY A 505 -16.70 21.22 -0.80
C GLY A 505 -15.26 20.81 -1.01
N GLY A 506 -15.04 19.81 -1.94
CA GLY A 506 -13.70 19.32 -2.29
C GLY A 506 -13.73 17.89 -2.77
N GLY A 507 -12.59 17.50 -3.30
CA GLY A 507 -12.48 16.13 -3.82
C GLY A 507 -11.54 15.27 -3.00
N VAL A 508 -11.80 13.95 -3.06
CA VAL A 508 -10.94 12.99 -2.37
C VAL A 508 -10.81 11.73 -3.25
N ILE A 509 -9.59 11.21 -3.31
CA ILE A 509 -9.38 9.94 -4.02
C ILE A 509 -9.64 8.77 -3.08
N GLN A 510 -10.57 7.84 -3.57
CA GLN A 510 -10.88 6.60 -2.83
C GLN A 510 -10.37 5.37 -3.58
N GLY A 511 -10.46 4.28 -2.89
CA GLY A 511 -10.02 3.02 -3.52
C GLY A 511 -11.00 2.53 -4.57
N THR A 512 -12.28 2.70 -4.28
CA THR A 512 -13.33 2.19 -5.19
C THR A 512 -14.56 3.09 -5.12
N ALA A 513 -15.41 2.96 -6.12
CA ALA A 513 -16.71 3.66 -6.09
C ALA A 513 -17.60 3.10 -4.97
N SER A 514 -17.38 1.81 -4.63
CA SER A 514 -18.13 1.25 -3.48
C SER A 514 -17.81 2.00 -2.20
N GLU A 515 -16.51 2.23 -2.00
CA GLU A 515 -16.12 3.00 -0.81
C GLU A 515 -16.67 4.43 -0.90
N ALA A 516 -16.63 4.99 -2.07
CA ALA A 516 -17.13 6.35 -2.25
C ALA A 516 -18.61 6.45 -1.88
N VAL A 517 -19.45 5.54 -2.41
CA VAL A 517 -20.88 5.63 -2.09
C VAL A 517 -21.10 5.33 -0.60
N LEU A 518 -20.31 4.45 0.00
CA LEU A 518 -20.44 4.17 1.44
C LEU A 518 -20.19 5.43 2.26
N VAL A 519 -19.13 6.13 1.96
CA VAL A 519 -18.76 7.27 2.81
C VAL A 519 -19.82 8.37 2.69
N VAL A 520 -20.36 8.58 1.49
CA VAL A 520 -21.35 9.67 1.37
C VAL A 520 -22.70 9.21 1.93
N LEU A 521 -22.95 7.88 1.83
CA LEU A 521 -24.16 7.35 2.48
C LEU A 521 -24.08 7.54 3.99
N LEU A 522 -22.92 7.25 4.60
CA LEU A 522 -22.77 7.43 6.05
C LEU A 522 -22.88 8.92 6.41
N ALA A 523 -22.30 9.72 5.56
CA ALA A 523 -22.42 11.17 5.82
C ALA A 523 -23.86 11.62 5.80
N ALA A 524 -24.62 11.21 4.77
CA ALA A 524 -26.04 11.55 4.69
C ALA A 524 -26.83 10.99 5.86
N ARG A 525 -26.51 9.77 6.20
CA ARG A 525 -27.20 9.10 7.31
C ARG A 525 -26.99 9.86 8.62
N ASP A 526 -25.73 10.10 8.92
CA ASP A 526 -25.42 10.76 10.19
C ASP A 526 -25.98 12.19 10.21
N LYS A 527 -25.96 12.78 9.06
CA LYS A 527 -26.54 14.13 8.99
C LYS A 527 -28.02 14.12 9.37
N ILE A 528 -28.75 13.22 8.84
CA ILE A 528 -30.18 13.17 9.12
C ILE A 528 -30.44 12.67 10.54
N LEU A 529 -29.66 11.81 11.07
CA LEU A 529 -29.86 11.26 12.43
C LEU A 529 -29.54 12.32 13.48
N ARG A 530 -28.68 13.22 13.18
CA ARG A 530 -28.42 14.31 14.14
C ARG A 530 -29.65 15.21 14.28
N THR A 531 -30.44 15.21 13.23
CA THR A 531 -31.64 16.05 13.27
C THR A 531 -32.83 15.31 13.86
N VAL A 532 -32.97 14.07 13.58
CA VAL A 532 -34.24 13.39 13.93
C VAL A 532 -33.97 12.38 15.04
N GLY A 533 -32.75 12.19 15.44
CA GLY A 533 -32.39 11.24 16.50
C GLY A 533 -31.94 9.89 15.97
N ARG A 534 -31.06 9.18 16.67
CA ARG A 534 -30.44 7.91 16.23
C ARG A 534 -31.47 6.79 16.19
N SER A 535 -32.49 6.91 17.00
CA SER A 535 -33.53 5.87 17.06
C SER A 535 -34.31 5.77 15.75
N ALA A 536 -34.10 6.79 14.86
CA ALA A 536 -34.81 6.82 13.59
C ALA A 536 -34.09 5.99 12.52
N LEU A 537 -32.99 5.38 12.85
CA LEU A 537 -32.17 4.63 11.88
C LEU A 537 -33.02 3.59 11.14
N PRO A 538 -33.90 2.81 11.79
CA PRO A 538 -34.67 1.76 11.10
C PRO A 538 -35.71 2.33 10.14
N LYS A 539 -35.84 3.72 10.14
CA LYS A 539 -36.88 4.34 9.31
C LYS A 539 -36.27 4.98 8.06
N LEU A 540 -34.94 4.98 7.96
CA LEU A 540 -34.29 5.66 6.83
C LEU A 540 -34.40 4.82 5.56
N VAL A 541 -34.73 5.55 4.47
CA VAL A 541 -34.95 4.84 3.21
C VAL A 541 -33.97 5.40 2.15
N THR A 542 -33.32 4.45 1.43
CA THR A 542 -32.44 4.79 0.31
C THR A 542 -33.08 4.40 -1.03
N TYR A 543 -32.75 5.23 -2.07
CA TYR A 543 -33.37 4.97 -3.36
C TYR A 543 -32.30 4.82 -4.45
N GLY A 544 -32.48 3.94 -5.35
CA GLY A 544 -31.75 3.71 -6.60
C GLY A 544 -32.59 2.98 -7.63
N SER A 545 -32.23 3.10 -8.86
CA SER A 545 -32.95 2.28 -9.86
C SER A 545 -32.56 0.81 -9.77
N ASP A 546 -33.32 -0.06 -10.36
CA ASP A 546 -32.98 -1.51 -10.34
C ASP A 546 -31.79 -1.78 -11.25
N GLN A 547 -31.24 -0.69 -11.82
CA GLN A 547 -30.01 -0.80 -12.61
C GLN A 547 -28.79 -0.35 -11.81
N THR A 548 -29.04 0.18 -10.67
CA THR A 548 -27.97 0.70 -9.82
C THR A 548 -27.02 -0.42 -9.40
N HIS A 549 -25.73 -0.09 -9.38
CA HIS A 549 -24.70 -1.09 -9.04
C HIS A 549 -24.91 -1.66 -7.64
N SER A 550 -24.59 -2.83 -7.49
CA SER A 550 -24.79 -3.54 -6.23
C SER A 550 -24.01 -2.88 -5.09
N SER A 551 -23.10 -2.02 -5.38
CA SER A 551 -22.32 -1.36 -4.32
C SER A 551 -23.22 -0.51 -3.43
N LEU A 552 -24.28 0.04 -3.94
CA LEU A 552 -25.21 0.80 -3.09
C LEU A 552 -25.85 -0.09 -2.02
N GLN A 553 -26.37 -1.22 -2.51
CA GLN A 553 -26.98 -2.14 -1.53
C GLN A 553 -25.98 -2.56 -0.47
N LYS A 554 -24.75 -2.88 -0.92
CA LYS A 554 -23.71 -3.25 0.05
C LYS A 554 -23.43 -2.09 1.02
N ALA A 555 -23.38 -0.89 0.52
CA ALA A 555 -23.18 0.27 1.40
C ALA A 555 -24.31 0.40 2.43
N CYS A 556 -25.54 0.16 1.98
CA CYS A 556 -26.67 0.17 2.91
C CYS A 556 -26.51 -0.88 4.00
N GLN A 557 -26.01 -2.05 3.57
CA GLN A 557 -25.83 -3.14 4.55
C GLN A 557 -24.76 -2.75 5.59
N ILE A 558 -23.67 -2.26 5.12
CA ILE A 558 -22.57 -1.87 6.02
C ILE A 558 -23.01 -0.69 6.89
N GLY A 559 -23.81 0.17 6.28
CA GLY A 559 -24.24 1.38 6.98
C GLY A 559 -25.33 1.13 7.99
N GLY A 560 -25.73 -0.14 8.18
CA GLY A 560 -26.66 -0.54 9.23
C GLY A 560 -28.11 -0.29 8.84
N LEU A 561 -28.38 -0.10 7.50
CA LEU A 561 -29.76 0.14 7.07
C LEU A 561 -30.51 -1.17 6.84
N ASP A 562 -31.76 -1.14 7.07
CA ASP A 562 -32.60 -2.31 6.80
C ASP A 562 -32.65 -2.61 5.29
N PRO A 563 -32.30 -3.82 4.90
CA PRO A 563 -32.24 -4.18 3.48
C PRO A 563 -33.57 -3.94 2.77
N GLU A 564 -34.69 -4.07 3.54
CA GLU A 564 -36.01 -3.87 2.91
C GLU A 564 -36.25 -2.39 2.59
N LEU A 565 -35.44 -1.53 3.16
CA LEU A 565 -35.67 -0.09 2.97
C LEU A 565 -34.64 0.49 2.01
N CYS A 566 -33.96 -0.38 1.36
CA CYS A 566 -33.22 -0.01 0.13
C CYS A 566 -34.10 -0.27 -1.09
N ARG A 567 -34.70 0.87 -1.61
CA ARG A 567 -35.68 0.74 -2.70
C ARG A 567 -34.98 0.79 -4.06
N LEU A 568 -34.97 -0.38 -4.74
CA LEU A 568 -34.53 -0.42 -6.14
C LEU A 568 -35.73 -0.33 -7.07
N LEU A 569 -35.84 0.84 -7.65
CA LEU A 569 -37.04 1.17 -8.39
C LEU A 569 -36.95 0.66 -9.83
N LYS A 570 -38.04 0.06 -10.22
CA LYS A 570 -38.06 -0.65 -11.51
C LYS A 570 -37.92 0.34 -12.68
N THR A 571 -37.15 -0.06 -13.64
CA THR A 571 -37.00 0.68 -14.91
C THR A 571 -37.27 -0.23 -16.09
N ASP A 572 -37.57 0.40 -17.22
CA ASP A 572 -37.83 -0.46 -18.38
C ASP A 572 -37.35 0.21 -19.67
N SER A 573 -37.67 -0.45 -20.76
CA SER A 573 -37.11 -0.05 -22.06
C SER A 573 -37.71 1.29 -22.52
N SER A 574 -38.94 1.68 -22.04
CA SER A 574 -39.57 2.93 -22.47
C SER A 574 -38.70 4.15 -22.13
N THR A 575 -37.85 4.00 -21.11
CA THR A 575 -36.95 5.11 -20.73
C THR A 575 -35.49 4.70 -20.94
N ASN A 576 -35.35 3.59 -21.69
CA ASN A 576 -33.99 3.05 -21.87
C ASN A 576 -33.33 2.69 -20.55
N PHE A 577 -34.29 2.35 -19.61
CA PHE A 577 -33.90 1.79 -18.30
C PHE A 577 -33.37 2.91 -17.40
N ALA A 578 -33.53 4.18 -17.75
CA ALA A 578 -33.27 5.30 -16.85
C ALA A 578 -34.36 5.45 -15.79
N LEU A 579 -33.92 5.86 -14.60
CA LEU A 579 -34.88 6.03 -13.51
C LEU A 579 -35.82 7.20 -13.81
N SER A 580 -37.10 6.92 -13.72
CA SER A 580 -38.13 7.94 -13.95
C SER A 580 -38.34 8.80 -12.70
N PRO A 581 -38.42 10.12 -12.85
CA PRO A 581 -38.70 10.99 -11.71
C PRO A 581 -40.07 10.74 -11.10
N ASP A 582 -41.03 10.39 -11.91
CA ASP A 582 -42.38 10.11 -11.39
C ASP A 582 -42.39 8.87 -10.50
N VAL A 583 -41.69 7.90 -10.99
CA VAL A 583 -41.62 6.66 -10.17
C VAL A 583 -40.94 6.96 -8.83
N LEU A 584 -39.88 7.73 -8.84
CA LEU A 584 -39.20 8.12 -7.60
C LEU A 584 -40.13 8.93 -6.70
N SER A 585 -40.81 9.90 -7.28
CA SER A 585 -41.72 10.74 -6.50
C SER A 585 -42.81 9.91 -5.84
N GLU A 586 -43.37 9.03 -6.58
CA GLU A 586 -44.41 8.14 -6.02
C GLU A 586 -43.88 7.29 -4.88
N ALA A 587 -42.69 6.73 -5.04
CA ALA A 587 -42.10 5.90 -3.97
C ALA A 587 -41.83 6.72 -2.72
N ILE A 588 -41.34 7.91 -2.95
CA ILE A 588 -41.03 8.78 -1.80
C ILE A 588 -42.32 9.16 -1.08
N SER A 589 -43.36 9.54 -1.82
CA SER A 589 -44.65 9.89 -1.20
C SER A 589 -45.22 8.72 -0.40
N ASN A 590 -45.13 7.54 -0.93
CA ASN A 590 -45.63 6.36 -0.21
C ASN A 590 -44.84 6.10 1.07
N ASP A 591 -43.55 6.25 0.98
CA ASP A 591 -42.71 6.00 2.16
C ASP A 591 -42.96 7.06 3.25
N ILE A 592 -43.13 8.25 2.81
CA ILE A 592 -43.42 9.30 3.80
C ILE A 592 -44.78 9.04 4.44
N ALA A 593 -45.77 8.64 3.66
CA ALA A 593 -47.10 8.31 4.19
C ALA A 593 -47.03 7.16 5.19
N ASN A 594 -46.01 6.32 5.07
CA ASN A 594 -45.88 5.16 5.99
C ASN A 594 -44.96 5.49 7.16
N GLY A 595 -44.65 6.77 7.30
CA GLY A 595 -43.84 7.21 8.45
C GLY A 595 -42.36 6.97 8.27
N LEU A 596 -41.91 6.62 7.02
CA LEU A 596 -40.49 6.37 6.75
C LEU A 596 -39.80 7.67 6.35
N ILE A 597 -38.39 7.64 6.40
CA ILE A 597 -37.65 8.89 6.20
C ILE A 597 -36.72 8.72 4.99
N PRO A 598 -37.19 9.29 3.83
CA PRO A 598 -36.28 9.29 2.68
C PRO A 598 -35.04 10.14 2.93
N PHE A 599 -33.84 9.54 2.53
CA PHE A 599 -32.69 10.39 2.91
C PHE A 599 -31.59 10.28 1.87
N PHE A 600 -31.64 9.32 0.97
CA PHE A 600 -30.49 9.15 0.07
C PHE A 600 -30.98 8.63 -1.29
N LEU A 601 -30.59 9.33 -2.35
CA LEU A 601 -30.79 8.83 -3.72
C LEU A 601 -29.45 8.66 -4.44
N CYS A 602 -29.26 7.47 -5.06
CA CYS A 602 -28.11 7.25 -5.94
C CYS A 602 -28.56 7.24 -7.40
N ALA A 603 -28.21 8.30 -8.12
CA ALA A 603 -28.50 8.37 -9.56
C ALA A 603 -27.30 7.94 -10.39
N ASN A 604 -27.58 7.35 -11.57
CA ASN A 604 -26.50 6.69 -12.33
C ASN A 604 -26.28 7.40 -13.67
N VAL A 605 -25.09 7.73 -13.99
CA VAL A 605 -24.65 8.08 -15.34
C VAL A 605 -23.71 7.00 -15.87
N GLY A 606 -24.40 6.10 -16.66
CA GLY A 606 -23.66 4.93 -17.15
C GLY A 606 -23.80 3.72 -16.25
N THR A 607 -25.04 3.10 -16.22
CA THR A 607 -25.21 1.89 -15.40
C THR A 607 -24.37 0.73 -15.95
N THR A 608 -24.12 -0.21 -15.14
CA THR A 608 -23.23 -1.34 -15.46
C THR A 608 -23.81 -2.18 -16.60
N SER A 609 -25.09 -2.40 -16.55
CA SER A 609 -25.69 -3.36 -17.47
C SER A 609 -25.78 -2.78 -18.89
N SER A 610 -26.33 -1.54 -19.01
CA SER A 610 -26.59 -1.10 -20.39
C SER A 610 -26.13 0.35 -20.58
N THR A 611 -25.42 0.87 -19.58
CA THR A 611 -24.93 2.26 -19.57
C THR A 611 -26.08 3.26 -19.69
N ALA A 612 -27.23 2.88 -19.02
CA ALA A 612 -28.34 3.83 -18.93
C ALA A 612 -27.95 5.08 -18.15
N VAL A 613 -28.65 6.21 -18.51
CA VAL A 613 -28.34 7.49 -17.85
C VAL A 613 -29.62 8.05 -17.23
N ASP A 614 -29.51 8.24 -15.91
CA ASP A 614 -30.67 8.82 -15.23
C ASP A 614 -30.75 10.33 -15.51
N PRO A 615 -31.96 10.89 -15.62
CA PRO A 615 -32.13 12.32 -15.88
C PRO A 615 -31.90 13.17 -14.61
N LEU A 616 -30.66 13.65 -14.42
CA LEU A 616 -30.21 14.25 -13.16
C LEU A 616 -31.01 15.51 -12.82
N PRO A 617 -31.29 16.41 -13.82
CA PRO A 617 -32.01 17.64 -13.48
C PRO A 617 -33.38 17.37 -12.88
N ALA A 618 -34.13 16.48 -13.46
CA ALA A 618 -35.48 16.16 -12.95
C ALA A 618 -35.40 15.45 -11.60
N LEU A 619 -34.45 14.57 -11.42
CA LEU A 619 -34.31 13.85 -10.13
C LEU A 619 -33.85 14.81 -9.03
N ALA A 620 -33.01 15.75 -9.44
CA ALA A 620 -32.55 16.75 -8.46
C ALA A 620 -33.73 17.55 -7.89
N LYS A 621 -34.67 17.89 -8.75
CA LYS A 621 -35.85 18.61 -8.28
C LYS A 621 -36.62 17.81 -7.23
N VAL A 622 -36.74 16.52 -7.48
CA VAL A 622 -37.48 15.66 -6.53
C VAL A 622 -36.73 15.59 -5.20
N THR A 623 -35.41 15.38 -5.25
CA THR A 623 -34.64 15.20 -4.01
C THR A 623 -34.58 16.49 -3.22
N ARG A 624 -34.52 17.61 -3.84
CA ARG A 624 -34.46 18.90 -3.15
C ARG A 624 -35.76 19.16 -2.37
N THR A 625 -36.86 18.89 -2.99
CA THR A 625 -38.17 19.13 -2.33
C THR A 625 -38.33 18.24 -1.09
N ASN A 626 -37.53 17.20 -1.07
CA ASN A 626 -37.74 16.25 0.05
C ASN A 626 -36.50 16.16 0.93
N ASN A 627 -35.49 17.06 0.72
CA ASN A 627 -34.25 17.08 1.50
C ASN A 627 -33.54 15.73 1.50
N ILE A 628 -33.41 15.11 0.39
CA ILE A 628 -32.76 13.80 0.19
C ILE A 628 -31.34 14.04 -0.36
N TRP A 629 -30.31 13.40 0.30
CA TRP A 629 -28.96 13.46 -0.27
C TRP A 629 -28.93 12.89 -1.69
N PHE A 630 -28.35 13.72 -2.63
CA PHE A 630 -28.35 13.38 -4.05
C PHE A 630 -26.93 13.03 -4.50
N HIS A 631 -26.67 11.68 -4.64
CA HIS A 631 -25.36 11.18 -5.12
C HIS A 631 -25.43 10.75 -6.57
N VAL A 632 -24.45 11.27 -7.37
CA VAL A 632 -24.36 10.84 -8.77
C VAL A 632 -23.21 9.84 -8.92
N ASP A 633 -23.58 8.67 -9.32
CA ASP A 633 -22.59 7.63 -9.59
C ASP A 633 -22.28 7.58 -11.09
N ALA A 634 -21.07 8.06 -11.44
CA ALA A 634 -20.59 8.04 -12.83
C ALA A 634 -19.26 7.30 -12.94
N ALA A 635 -19.20 6.15 -12.29
CA ALA A 635 -17.93 5.41 -12.12
C ALA A 635 -17.26 5.16 -13.47
N TYR A 636 -18.03 4.71 -14.43
CA TYR A 636 -17.46 4.39 -15.74
C TYR A 636 -17.56 5.58 -16.69
N ALA A 637 -18.75 6.19 -16.83
CA ALA A 637 -19.03 7.13 -17.94
C ALA A 637 -18.61 8.55 -17.55
N GLY A 638 -18.25 8.77 -16.26
CA GLY A 638 -17.84 10.11 -15.82
C GLY A 638 -16.66 10.66 -16.61
N SER A 639 -15.74 9.77 -16.99
CA SER A 639 -14.54 10.21 -17.70
C SER A 639 -14.88 10.80 -19.07
N ALA A 640 -15.90 10.26 -19.71
CA ALA A 640 -16.27 10.75 -21.04
C ALA A 640 -16.69 12.23 -20.99
N CYS A 641 -17.01 12.68 -19.80
CA CYS A 641 -17.61 14.03 -19.69
C CYS A 641 -16.52 15.11 -19.69
N ILE A 642 -15.31 14.67 -19.83
CA ILE A 642 -14.27 15.69 -20.06
C ILE A 642 -14.32 16.16 -21.52
N CYS A 643 -14.98 15.31 -22.35
CA CYS A 643 -15.25 15.72 -23.74
C CYS A 643 -16.49 16.60 -23.81
N PRO A 644 -16.37 17.73 -24.48
CA PRO A 644 -17.50 18.67 -24.50
C PRO A 644 -18.78 18.04 -25.05
N GLU A 645 -18.76 17.10 -26.06
CA GLU A 645 -19.96 16.49 -26.66
C GLU A 645 -20.62 15.50 -25.70
N TYR A 646 -19.94 15.17 -24.57
CA TYR A 646 -20.56 14.21 -23.64
C TYR A 646 -20.80 14.84 -22.28
N ARG A 647 -20.47 16.12 -22.15
CA ARG A 647 -20.59 16.80 -20.84
C ARG A 647 -22.06 16.90 -20.43
N HIS A 648 -22.95 16.98 -21.41
CA HIS A 648 -24.37 17.15 -21.12
C HIS A 648 -24.92 15.97 -20.32
N PHE A 649 -24.27 14.85 -20.25
CA PHE A 649 -24.78 13.69 -19.52
C PHE A 649 -24.74 13.92 -18.02
N ILE A 650 -23.96 14.88 -17.65
CA ILE A 650 -23.99 15.12 -16.19
C ILE A 650 -24.63 16.49 -15.92
N ASP A 651 -25.36 17.09 -16.92
CA ASP A 651 -26.20 18.25 -16.57
C ASP A 651 -27.11 17.95 -15.39
N GLY A 652 -27.11 18.95 -14.41
CA GLY A 652 -27.87 18.74 -13.16
C GLY A 652 -27.00 18.41 -11.98
N VAL A 653 -25.71 18.15 -12.30
CA VAL A 653 -24.78 17.75 -11.24
C VAL A 653 -24.61 18.91 -10.26
N GLU A 654 -24.89 20.11 -10.66
CA GLU A 654 -24.80 21.27 -9.78
C GLU A 654 -25.72 21.14 -8.57
N GLU A 655 -26.73 20.28 -8.75
CA GLU A 655 -27.68 20.12 -7.64
C GLU A 655 -27.32 18.93 -6.76
N ALA A 656 -26.30 18.19 -7.18
CA ALA A 656 -25.93 16.96 -6.45
C ALA A 656 -25.14 17.30 -5.20
N ASP A 657 -25.33 16.41 -4.22
CA ASP A 657 -24.54 16.55 -2.99
C ASP A 657 -23.15 15.90 -3.13
N SER A 658 -23.09 14.91 -3.96
CA SER A 658 -21.80 14.23 -4.21
C SER A 658 -21.77 13.66 -5.61
N PHE A 659 -20.55 13.55 -6.19
CA PHE A 659 -20.30 13.03 -7.53
C PHE A 659 -19.06 12.14 -7.54
N ASN A 660 -19.26 10.98 -8.20
CA ASN A 660 -18.14 10.03 -8.20
C ASN A 660 -17.86 9.54 -9.62
N MET A 661 -16.53 9.50 -9.98
CA MET A 661 -16.09 8.79 -11.20
C MET A 661 -14.84 7.97 -10.91
N ASN A 662 -14.65 6.83 -11.63
CA ASN A 662 -13.46 5.98 -11.45
C ASN A 662 -12.43 6.26 -12.54
N ALA A 663 -11.31 6.78 -12.10
CA ALA A 663 -10.25 7.06 -13.07
C ALA A 663 -9.56 5.77 -13.53
N HIS A 664 -9.72 4.70 -12.71
CA HIS A 664 -9.07 3.42 -13.07
C HIS A 664 -9.95 2.60 -14.00
N LYS A 665 -11.12 3.14 -14.32
CA LYS A 665 -11.94 2.45 -15.32
C LYS A 665 -11.65 3.00 -16.72
N TRP A 666 -11.87 4.30 -16.98
CA TRP A 666 -11.82 4.75 -18.38
C TRP A 666 -11.06 6.07 -18.47
N PHE A 667 -9.91 6.21 -17.51
CA PHE A 667 -9.15 7.47 -17.53
C PHE A 667 -7.66 7.19 -17.44
N LEU A 668 -7.26 5.89 -17.72
CA LEU A 668 -5.88 5.44 -17.93
C LEU A 668 -5.07 5.48 -16.65
N THR A 669 -5.75 5.63 -15.49
CA THR A 669 -5.06 5.53 -14.20
C THR A 669 -5.19 4.13 -13.64
N ASN A 670 -4.00 3.51 -13.30
CA ASN A 670 -4.00 2.10 -12.85
C ASN A 670 -4.81 1.94 -11.56
N PHE A 671 -5.47 0.79 -11.44
CA PHE A 671 -6.23 0.43 -10.23
C PHE A 671 -5.33 0.47 -8.99
N ASP A 672 -5.76 1.20 -7.90
CA ASP A 672 -7.13 1.78 -7.86
C ASP A 672 -7.06 3.30 -7.79
N CYS A 673 -8.24 4.00 -8.20
CA CYS A 673 -8.27 5.47 -8.17
C CYS A 673 -9.68 5.98 -8.49
N SER A 674 -10.53 6.01 -7.41
CA SER A 674 -11.90 6.50 -7.53
C SER A 674 -11.99 7.94 -7.01
N LEU A 675 -12.57 8.78 -7.84
CA LEU A 675 -12.59 10.21 -7.51
C LEU A 675 -13.96 10.64 -7.01
N LEU A 676 -13.96 11.19 -5.82
CA LEU A 676 -15.22 11.60 -5.18
C LEU A 676 -15.18 13.10 -4.88
N TRP A 677 -16.20 13.77 -5.39
CA TRP A 677 -16.38 15.19 -5.01
C TRP A 677 -17.65 15.36 -4.17
N VAL A 678 -17.55 16.25 -3.14
CA VAL A 678 -18.71 16.52 -2.29
C VAL A 678 -18.93 18.03 -2.23
N LYS A 679 -20.11 18.33 -2.21
CA LYS A 679 -20.48 19.75 -2.13
C LYS A 679 -20.13 20.33 -0.76
N GLU A 680 -20.35 19.50 0.31
CA GLU A 680 -20.04 19.92 1.68
C GLU A 680 -19.14 18.90 2.37
N ARG A 681 -17.85 19.30 2.64
CA ARG A 681 -16.89 18.31 3.18
C ARG A 681 -17.12 18.08 4.67
N SER A 682 -17.75 19.06 5.33
CA SER A 682 -17.99 18.91 6.78
C SER A 682 -18.86 17.70 7.08
N ALA A 683 -19.79 17.39 6.12
CA ALA A 683 -20.66 16.21 6.34
C ALA A 683 -19.83 14.93 6.45
N LEU A 684 -18.82 14.84 5.62
CA LEU A 684 -17.93 13.65 5.72
C LEU A 684 -17.16 13.66 7.04
N ILE A 685 -16.59 14.79 7.35
CA ILE A 685 -15.72 14.90 8.54
C ILE A 685 -16.53 14.59 9.80
N GLN A 686 -17.72 15.13 9.87
CA GLN A 686 -18.56 14.90 11.06
C GLN A 686 -18.96 13.44 11.18
N SER A 687 -19.07 12.87 10.07
CA SER A 687 -19.49 11.45 10.11
C SER A 687 -18.32 10.53 10.40
N LEU A 688 -17.11 10.90 10.00
CA LEU A 688 -16.06 9.86 9.96
C LEU A 688 -14.92 10.22 10.89
N SER A 689 -14.90 11.32 11.51
CA SER A 689 -13.76 11.74 12.34
C SER A 689 -13.79 11.03 13.68
N THR A 690 -12.71 10.62 14.36
CA THR A 690 -12.57 10.00 15.70
C THR A 690 -11.51 10.76 16.50
N ASN A 691 -10.84 11.91 16.01
CA ASN A 691 -9.75 12.77 16.48
C ASN A 691 -9.08 12.23 17.73
N PRO A 692 -8.28 11.17 17.75
CA PRO A 692 -7.54 10.71 18.93
C PRO A 692 -6.35 11.60 19.24
N GLU A 693 -5.89 11.61 20.55
CA GLU A 693 -4.86 12.53 21.07
C GLU A 693 -3.56 12.41 20.27
N PHE A 694 -3.13 11.33 19.71
CA PHE A 694 -1.81 11.15 19.09
C PHE A 694 -1.81 11.64 17.65
N LEU A 695 -3.00 12.07 17.13
CA LEU A 695 -3.08 12.54 15.74
C LEU A 695 -3.28 14.05 15.71
N LYS A 696 -3.25 14.71 16.90
CA LYS A 696 -3.49 16.16 16.94
C LYS A 696 -2.23 16.93 16.54
N ASN A 697 -2.47 17.88 15.73
CA ASN A 697 -1.38 18.80 15.39
C ASN A 697 -1.93 20.20 15.12
N LYS A 698 -1.04 21.20 15.23
CA LYS A 698 -1.43 22.63 15.23
C LYS A 698 -2.14 22.99 13.93
N ALA A 699 -1.61 22.48 12.77
CA ALA A 699 -2.21 22.79 11.46
C ALA A 699 -3.63 22.21 11.35
N SER A 700 -3.92 21.05 11.83
CA SER A 700 -5.23 20.37 11.84
C SER A 700 -6.19 21.05 12.81
N GLU A 701 -5.70 21.53 13.96
CA GLU A 701 -6.55 22.14 14.99
C GLU A 701 -6.97 23.55 14.59
N GLY A 702 -6.07 24.07 13.73
CA GLY A 702 -6.37 25.42 13.27
C GLY A 702 -7.22 25.43 12.00
N ASN A 703 -7.70 24.16 11.54
CA ASN A 703 -8.49 23.99 10.30
C ASN A 703 -7.83 24.66 9.11
N MET A 704 -6.46 24.65 9.15
CA MET A 704 -5.68 25.31 8.09
C MET A 704 -5.36 24.34 6.96
N VAL A 705 -5.68 22.96 7.24
CA VAL A 705 -5.24 21.95 6.25
C VAL A 705 -6.32 20.87 6.16
N ILE A 706 -6.24 20.10 5.07
CA ILE A 706 -7.14 18.95 4.90
C ILE A 706 -6.47 17.69 5.45
N ASP A 707 -7.30 17.05 6.33
CA ASP A 707 -6.88 15.70 6.75
C ASP A 707 -7.76 14.63 6.10
N TYR A 708 -7.19 13.97 5.07
CA TYR A 708 -8.02 13.10 4.23
C TYR A 708 -8.44 11.84 4.96
N LYS A 709 -7.84 11.57 6.12
CA LYS A 709 -8.34 10.41 6.91
C LYS A 709 -9.80 10.57 7.29
N ASP A 710 -10.25 11.83 7.38
CA ASP A 710 -11.63 12.09 7.81
C ASP A 710 -12.58 12.12 6.62
N TRP A 711 -12.11 11.81 5.41
CA TRP A 711 -12.94 11.83 4.20
C TRP A 711 -13.09 10.42 3.63
N GLN A 712 -12.56 9.42 4.42
CA GLN A 712 -12.57 8.04 3.91
C GLN A 712 -12.65 7.05 5.07
N ILE A 713 -12.71 5.79 4.71
CA ILE A 713 -12.89 4.76 5.76
C ILE A 713 -11.55 4.46 6.43
N PRO A 714 -10.45 4.11 5.60
CA PRO A 714 -9.17 3.77 6.23
C PRO A 714 -8.47 5.00 6.82
N LEU A 715 -7.56 4.67 7.79
CA LEU A 715 -6.72 5.75 8.32
C LEU A 715 -5.54 6.05 7.39
N GLY A 716 -4.74 4.93 7.07
CA GLY A 716 -3.60 5.12 6.19
C GLY A 716 -4.01 5.32 4.73
N ARG A 717 -3.18 6.09 4.10
CA ARG A 717 -3.42 6.23 2.66
C ARG A 717 -2.11 6.33 1.89
N ARG A 718 -2.25 5.76 0.65
CA ARG A 718 -1.07 5.81 -0.24
C ARG A 718 -1.04 7.14 -1.00
N PHE A 719 0.08 7.45 -1.75
CA PHE A 719 0.22 8.67 -2.57
C PHE A 719 -0.45 8.48 -3.94
N ARG A 720 -1.86 8.30 -3.95
CA ARG A 720 -2.62 7.93 -5.15
C ARG A 720 -2.64 9.09 -6.15
N SER A 721 -2.47 10.30 -5.64
CA SER A 721 -2.57 11.46 -6.53
C SER A 721 -1.40 11.53 -7.51
N LEU A 722 -0.32 10.79 -7.31
CA LEU A 722 0.85 10.80 -8.22
C LEU A 722 0.49 10.17 -9.56
N LYS A 723 -0.18 9.03 -9.43
CA LYS A 723 -0.52 8.39 -10.73
C LYS A 723 -1.51 9.24 -11.52
N LEU A 724 -2.45 9.86 -10.87
CA LEU A 724 -3.40 10.72 -11.58
C LEU A 724 -2.69 11.96 -12.14
N TRP A 725 -1.88 12.54 -11.32
CA TRP A 725 -1.12 13.72 -11.71
C TRP A 725 -0.27 13.44 -12.96
N MET A 726 0.41 12.36 -13.02
CA MET A 726 1.26 12.01 -14.16
C MET A 726 0.42 11.74 -15.41
N VAL A 727 -0.70 11.08 -15.20
CA VAL A 727 -1.58 10.84 -16.37
C VAL A 727 -2.02 12.18 -16.96
N LEU A 728 -2.46 13.04 -16.09
CA LEU A 728 -2.94 14.33 -16.59
C LEU A 728 -1.80 15.11 -17.26
N ARG A 729 -0.65 15.07 -16.74
CA ARG A 729 0.46 15.88 -17.27
C ARG A 729 1.04 15.25 -18.54
N LEU A 730 1.19 13.94 -18.52
CA LEU A 730 1.95 13.30 -19.61
C LEU A 730 1.07 13.10 -20.85
N TYR A 731 -0.21 13.03 -20.62
CA TYR A 731 -1.06 12.82 -21.80
C TYR A 731 -1.77 14.12 -22.18
N GLY A 732 -1.99 15.00 -21.16
CA GLY A 732 -2.80 16.19 -21.42
C GLY A 732 -4.27 15.88 -21.64
N LEU A 733 -5.20 16.86 -21.48
CA LEU A 733 -6.64 16.67 -21.62
C LEU A 733 -7.02 16.29 -23.05
N GLU A 734 -6.33 16.91 -24.00
CA GLU A 734 -6.65 16.57 -25.39
C GLU A 734 -6.36 15.10 -25.69
N GLY A 735 -5.22 14.63 -25.25
CA GLY A 735 -4.93 13.20 -25.44
C GLY A 735 -5.96 12.29 -24.77
N LEU A 736 -6.31 12.66 -23.59
CA LEU A 736 -7.31 11.84 -22.88
C LEU A 736 -8.66 11.88 -23.59
N GLN A 737 -9.06 13.04 -24.07
CA GLN A 737 -10.32 13.14 -24.83
C GLN A 737 -10.25 12.31 -26.10
N THR A 738 -9.10 12.38 -26.80
CA THR A 738 -8.92 11.55 -28.00
C THR A 738 -9.04 10.07 -27.66
N HIS A 739 -8.39 9.68 -26.58
CA HIS A 739 -8.49 8.29 -26.13
C HIS A 739 -9.94 7.86 -25.95
N ILE A 740 -10.73 8.61 -25.31
CA ILE A 740 -12.15 8.30 -25.04
C ILE A 740 -12.93 8.28 -26.34
N LYS A 741 -12.69 9.26 -27.19
CA LYS A 741 -13.44 9.35 -28.45
C LYS A 741 -13.11 8.19 -29.37
N ASN A 742 -11.88 7.81 -29.35
CA ASN A 742 -11.51 6.63 -30.17
C ASN A 742 -12.25 5.38 -29.73
N HIS A 743 -12.32 5.14 -28.46
CA HIS A 743 -13.06 3.96 -27.97
C HIS A 743 -14.54 4.04 -28.35
N ILE A 744 -15.10 5.24 -28.22
CA ILE A 744 -16.52 5.41 -28.55
C ILE A 744 -16.72 5.18 -30.06
N ALA A 745 -15.80 5.66 -30.87
CA ALA A 745 -15.87 5.43 -32.31
C ALA A 745 -15.80 3.94 -32.65
N MET A 746 -14.91 3.23 -32.02
CA MET A 746 -14.82 1.77 -32.26
C MET A 746 -16.11 1.07 -31.82
N ALA A 747 -16.63 1.44 -30.71
CA ALA A 747 -17.91 0.85 -30.30
C ALA A 747 -19.00 1.13 -31.33
N ALA A 748 -19.01 2.38 -31.83
CA ALA A 748 -19.97 2.71 -32.88
C ALA A 748 -19.77 1.83 -34.11
N TYR A 749 -18.53 1.66 -34.45
CA TYR A 749 -18.23 0.75 -35.56
C TYR A 749 -18.74 -0.66 -35.31
N PHE A 750 -18.50 -1.22 -34.15
CA PHE A 750 -19.02 -2.54 -33.80
C PHE A 750 -20.54 -2.58 -33.90
N GLU A 751 -21.23 -1.53 -33.32
CA GLU A 751 -22.70 -1.48 -33.41
C GLU A 751 -23.16 -1.55 -34.87
N GLU A 752 -22.47 -0.82 -35.78
CA GLU A 752 -22.81 -0.88 -37.22
C GLU A 752 -22.70 -2.31 -37.75
N LEU A 753 -21.67 -3.00 -37.35
CA LEU A 753 -21.53 -4.39 -37.78
C LEU A 753 -22.67 -5.26 -37.27
N VAL A 754 -23.10 -5.02 -36.05
CA VAL A 754 -24.19 -5.82 -35.46
C VAL A 754 -25.49 -5.55 -36.23
N VAL A 755 -25.77 -4.31 -36.55
CA VAL A 755 -27.02 -3.92 -37.22
C VAL A 755 -27.05 -4.48 -38.64
N GLN A 756 -25.91 -4.64 -39.28
CA GLN A 756 -25.84 -5.15 -40.65
C GLN A 756 -26.15 -6.65 -40.70
N ASP A 757 -25.98 -7.32 -39.61
CA ASP A 757 -26.32 -8.75 -39.55
C ASP A 757 -27.71 -8.94 -38.94
N THR A 758 -28.73 -9.42 -39.76
CA THR A 758 -30.16 -9.44 -39.40
C THR A 758 -30.43 -10.50 -38.34
N ARG A 759 -29.44 -11.34 -38.09
CA ARG A 759 -29.60 -12.36 -37.04
C ARG A 759 -29.51 -11.73 -35.65
N PHE A 760 -28.89 -10.54 -35.54
CA PHE A 760 -28.66 -9.89 -34.25
C PHE A 760 -29.51 -8.62 -34.14
N LYS A 761 -29.62 -8.18 -32.92
CA LYS A 761 -30.28 -6.89 -32.68
C LYS A 761 -29.59 -6.17 -31.51
N VAL A 762 -29.57 -4.85 -31.62
CA VAL A 762 -29.12 -4.00 -30.50
C VAL A 762 -30.28 -3.80 -29.53
N VAL A 763 -29.98 -4.05 -28.19
CA VAL A 763 -31.08 -4.19 -27.22
C VAL A 763 -31.29 -2.86 -26.50
N ALA A 764 -30.28 -2.05 -26.35
CA ALA A 764 -30.36 -0.71 -25.78
C ALA A 764 -29.45 0.26 -26.54
N PRO A 765 -29.87 1.53 -26.54
CA PRO A 765 -29.04 2.50 -27.27
C PRO A 765 -27.60 2.56 -26.73
N ARG A 766 -26.71 2.69 -27.73
CA ARG A 766 -25.31 2.93 -27.33
C ARG A 766 -25.10 4.40 -26.93
N THR A 767 -24.83 4.56 -25.64
CA THR A 767 -24.63 5.93 -25.13
C THR A 767 -23.14 6.29 -25.11
N PHE A 768 -22.28 5.36 -24.76
CA PHE A 768 -20.84 5.54 -24.70
C PHE A 768 -20.12 4.40 -25.43
N SER A 769 -19.23 3.64 -24.76
CA SER A 769 -18.43 2.65 -25.50
C SER A 769 -18.90 1.23 -25.20
N LEU A 770 -20.17 1.09 -24.85
CA LEU A 770 -20.76 -0.23 -24.62
C LEU A 770 -21.88 -0.47 -25.63
N VAL A 771 -21.79 -1.62 -26.26
CA VAL A 771 -22.89 -2.06 -27.14
C VAL A 771 -23.58 -3.29 -26.54
N CYS A 772 -24.86 -3.13 -26.33
CA CYS A 772 -25.68 -4.25 -25.83
C CYS A 772 -26.45 -4.90 -26.99
N PHE A 773 -26.18 -6.21 -27.17
CA PHE A 773 -26.78 -6.86 -28.35
C PHE A 773 -27.12 -8.31 -28.04
N ARG A 774 -27.84 -8.84 -28.94
CA ARG A 774 -28.18 -10.26 -28.73
C ARG A 774 -28.58 -10.91 -30.06
N LEU A 775 -28.44 -12.25 -30.05
CA LEU A 775 -28.94 -13.05 -31.19
C LEU A 775 -30.45 -13.25 -31.12
N LEU A 776 -31.15 -13.02 -32.27
CA LEU A 776 -32.60 -13.18 -32.28
C LEU A 776 -33.01 -14.66 -32.25
N PRO A 777 -34.00 -14.92 -31.43
CA PRO A 777 -34.43 -16.31 -31.28
C PRO A 777 -35.10 -16.84 -32.56
N PRO A 778 -35.07 -18.15 -32.84
CA PRO A 778 -35.94 -18.72 -33.87
C PRO A 778 -37.43 -18.58 -33.51
N PRO A 779 -38.44 -18.50 -34.48
CA PRO A 779 -39.87 -18.20 -34.29
C PRO A 779 -40.51 -19.10 -33.24
N ASN A 780 -39.95 -20.24 -32.71
CA ASN A 780 -40.64 -21.14 -31.76
C ASN A 780 -39.83 -21.28 -30.47
N SER A 781 -39.03 -20.19 -30.20
CA SER A 781 -38.21 -20.32 -28.98
C SER A 781 -39.05 -20.07 -27.74
N GLU A 782 -39.11 -21.02 -26.71
CA GLU A 782 -39.93 -20.99 -25.47
C GLU A 782 -39.32 -20.02 -24.45
N ASP A 783 -37.93 -19.66 -24.60
CA ASP A 783 -37.29 -18.78 -23.58
C ASP A 783 -36.83 -17.46 -24.22
N ASN A 784 -37.45 -17.18 -25.36
CA ASN A 784 -37.16 -15.92 -26.07
C ASN A 784 -35.68 -15.80 -26.44
N GLY A 785 -34.98 -16.94 -26.56
CA GLY A 785 -33.61 -16.91 -27.09
C GLY A 785 -32.56 -16.72 -26.01
N ASN A 786 -32.92 -16.78 -24.66
CA ASN A 786 -31.94 -16.60 -23.57
C ASN A 786 -30.89 -17.71 -23.57
N LYS A 787 -31.37 -18.90 -23.67
CA LYS A 787 -30.40 -20.01 -23.68
C LYS A 787 -29.48 -19.92 -24.90
N LEU A 788 -30.06 -19.55 -25.98
CA LEU A 788 -29.27 -19.38 -27.21
C LEU A 788 -28.15 -18.37 -27.00
N ASN A 789 -28.39 -17.27 -26.49
CA ASN A 789 -27.37 -16.23 -26.26
C ASN A 789 -26.38 -16.65 -25.17
N HIS A 790 -26.92 -17.32 -24.15
CA HIS A 790 -26.00 -17.91 -23.17
C HIS A 790 -24.98 -18.83 -23.84
N ASP A 791 -25.45 -19.71 -24.68
CA ASP A 791 -24.57 -20.68 -25.35
C ASP A 791 -23.58 -19.96 -26.29
N LEU A 792 -24.12 -18.96 -27.01
CA LEU A 792 -23.20 -18.19 -27.87
C LEU A 792 -22.08 -17.57 -27.05
N LEU A 793 -22.43 -16.88 -25.95
CA LEU A 793 -21.42 -16.29 -25.07
C LEU A 793 -20.37 -17.32 -24.65
N ASP A 794 -20.85 -18.51 -24.18
CA ASP A 794 -19.91 -19.55 -23.70
C ASP A 794 -19.00 -20.01 -24.83
N LEU A 795 -19.56 -20.19 -26.02
CA LEU A 795 -18.75 -20.66 -27.14
C LEU A 795 -17.69 -19.63 -27.53
N VAL A 796 -18.12 -18.39 -27.50
CA VAL A 796 -17.18 -17.33 -27.88
C VAL A 796 -16.07 -17.23 -26.82
N ASN A 797 -16.42 -17.14 -25.56
CA ASN A 797 -15.43 -17.00 -24.49
C ASN A 797 -14.52 -18.21 -24.38
N SER A 798 -14.96 -19.42 -24.76
CA SER A 798 -14.16 -20.67 -24.64
C SER A 798 -13.08 -20.72 -25.70
N THR A 799 -13.19 -19.86 -26.71
CA THR A 799 -12.12 -19.85 -27.72
C THR A 799 -10.82 -19.32 -27.12
N GLY A 800 -10.98 -18.49 -26.09
CA GLY A 800 -9.81 -17.85 -25.49
C GLY A 800 -9.36 -16.60 -26.25
N SER A 801 -10.01 -16.32 -27.37
CA SER A 801 -9.56 -15.23 -28.25
C SER A 801 -10.22 -13.90 -27.85
N VAL A 802 -11.42 -13.96 -27.32
CA VAL A 802 -12.17 -12.77 -26.90
C VAL A 802 -12.89 -13.06 -25.58
N PHE A 803 -13.02 -12.03 -24.82
CA PHE A 803 -13.81 -12.21 -23.60
C PHE A 803 -14.87 -11.11 -23.51
N ILE A 804 -16.17 -11.49 -23.45
CA ILE A 804 -17.29 -10.57 -23.22
C ILE A 804 -18.17 -11.11 -22.11
N THR A 805 -18.98 -10.29 -21.59
CA THR A 805 -19.90 -10.74 -20.52
C THR A 805 -21.34 -10.46 -20.93
N HIS A 806 -22.19 -10.79 -20.03
CA HIS A 806 -23.63 -10.62 -20.30
C HIS A 806 -24.31 -9.85 -19.17
N THR A 807 -25.54 -9.45 -19.50
CA THR A 807 -26.46 -8.91 -18.50
C THR A 807 -27.90 -9.31 -18.83
N ALA A 808 -28.76 -8.87 -17.84
CA ALA A 808 -30.20 -9.11 -18.09
C ALA A 808 -30.98 -7.78 -18.02
N LEU A 809 -31.68 -7.55 -19.10
CA LEU A 809 -32.57 -6.39 -19.12
C LEU A 809 -34.02 -6.83 -19.35
N SER A 810 -34.86 -6.57 -18.28
CA SER A 810 -36.29 -6.94 -18.31
C SER A 810 -36.47 -8.42 -18.63
N GLY A 811 -35.50 -9.22 -18.02
CA GLY A 811 -35.66 -10.67 -18.15
C GLY A 811 -35.01 -11.25 -19.39
N GLU A 812 -34.45 -10.33 -20.29
CA GLU A 812 -33.79 -10.83 -21.50
C GLU A 812 -32.26 -10.93 -21.28
N TYR A 813 -31.72 -12.06 -21.75
CA TYR A 813 -30.26 -12.27 -21.68
C TYR A 813 -29.56 -11.47 -22.79
N VAL A 814 -28.67 -10.55 -22.37
CA VAL A 814 -28.07 -9.59 -23.30
C VAL A 814 -26.56 -9.67 -23.22
N LEU A 815 -25.95 -9.79 -24.41
CA LEU A 815 -24.47 -9.76 -24.46
C LEU A 815 -23.96 -8.33 -24.43
N ARG A 816 -22.78 -8.17 -23.84
CA ARG A 816 -22.18 -6.83 -23.72
C ARG A 816 -20.80 -6.82 -24.37
N PHE A 817 -20.63 -5.78 -25.17
CA PHE A 817 -19.33 -5.58 -25.83
C PHE A 817 -18.80 -4.17 -25.51
N VAL A 818 -17.77 -4.15 -24.55
CA VAL A 818 -17.26 -2.85 -24.08
C VAL A 818 -15.86 -2.61 -24.67
N VAL A 819 -15.76 -1.61 -25.44
CA VAL A 819 -14.44 -1.22 -25.95
C VAL A 819 -13.80 -0.20 -24.99
N GLY A 820 -12.59 -0.68 -24.40
CA GLY A 820 -12.08 0.27 -23.41
C GLY A 820 -10.65 -0.03 -23.00
N ALA A 821 -10.14 -1.25 -23.40
CA ALA A 821 -8.74 -1.53 -23.11
C ALA A 821 -7.81 -0.67 -23.98
N PRO A 822 -6.72 -0.12 -23.40
CA PRO A 822 -5.89 0.85 -24.13
C PRO A 822 -5.24 0.24 -25.37
N LEU A 823 -5.05 -1.09 -25.37
CA LEU A 823 -4.30 -1.69 -26.49
C LEU A 823 -5.24 -2.08 -27.63
N THR A 824 -6.55 -1.93 -27.39
CA THR A 824 -7.52 -2.35 -28.40
C THR A 824 -7.43 -1.43 -29.62
N GLU A 825 -7.47 -2.04 -30.77
CA GLU A 825 -7.52 -1.35 -32.07
C GLU A 825 -8.71 -1.86 -32.89
N VAL A 826 -9.00 -1.21 -34.02
CA VAL A 826 -10.16 -1.57 -34.86
C VAL A 826 -10.03 -3.01 -35.34
N ARG A 827 -8.79 -3.47 -35.68
CA ARG A 827 -8.60 -4.87 -36.14
C ARG A 827 -9.08 -5.87 -35.09
N HIS A 828 -8.93 -5.49 -33.84
CA HIS A 828 -9.41 -6.40 -32.77
C HIS A 828 -10.93 -6.47 -32.74
N VAL A 829 -11.55 -5.32 -32.87
CA VAL A 829 -13.03 -5.27 -32.88
C VAL A 829 -13.56 -6.07 -34.08
N LYS A 830 -12.95 -5.95 -35.20
CA LYS A 830 -13.35 -6.71 -36.40
C LYS A 830 -13.20 -8.21 -36.18
N ALA A 831 -12.03 -8.54 -35.66
CA ALA A 831 -11.77 -9.98 -35.43
C ALA A 831 -12.77 -10.56 -34.42
N ALA A 832 -13.07 -9.80 -33.37
CA ALA A 832 -14.07 -10.27 -32.39
C ALA A 832 -15.43 -10.49 -33.04
N TRP A 833 -15.82 -9.57 -33.85
CA TRP A 833 -17.12 -9.73 -34.51
C TRP A 833 -17.12 -10.96 -35.42
N GLN A 834 -16.04 -11.21 -36.14
CA GLN A 834 -15.95 -12.41 -36.99
C GLN A 834 -16.13 -13.68 -36.17
N ILE A 835 -15.54 -13.71 -35.03
CA ILE A 835 -15.69 -14.89 -34.16
C ILE A 835 -17.15 -15.03 -33.73
N LEU A 836 -17.77 -13.95 -33.37
CA LEU A 836 -19.19 -14.00 -32.98
C LEU A 836 -20.05 -14.50 -34.11
N GLN A 837 -19.74 -14.07 -35.31
CA GLN A 837 -20.54 -14.52 -36.47
C GLN A 837 -20.36 -16.00 -36.72
N GLU A 838 -19.11 -16.38 -36.70
CA GLU A 838 -18.80 -17.81 -36.95
C GLU A 838 -19.49 -18.71 -35.92
N LYS A 839 -19.39 -18.28 -34.63
CA LYS A 839 -19.99 -19.14 -33.59
C LYS A 839 -21.52 -19.09 -33.65
N ALA A 840 -22.02 -17.94 -33.98
CA ALA A 840 -23.49 -17.84 -34.14
C ALA A 840 -23.98 -18.76 -35.26
N THR A 841 -23.30 -18.77 -36.43
CA THR A 841 -23.65 -19.65 -37.56
C THR A 841 -23.63 -21.11 -37.13
N ALA A 842 -22.55 -21.47 -36.47
CA ALA A 842 -22.44 -22.86 -36.02
C ALA A 842 -23.58 -23.24 -35.08
N LEU A 843 -23.89 -22.33 -34.21
CA LEU A 843 -24.94 -22.60 -33.23
C LEU A 843 -26.32 -22.70 -33.90
N LEU A 844 -26.65 -21.86 -34.82
CA LEU A 844 -27.96 -21.86 -35.48
C LEU A 844 -28.11 -23.07 -36.39
N GLU A 845 -27.02 -23.55 -37.02
CA GLU A 845 -27.08 -24.76 -37.86
C GLU A 845 -27.34 -26.01 -37.02
N SER A 846 -27.01 -25.96 -35.82
CA SER A 846 -27.21 -27.13 -34.95
C SER A 846 -28.63 -27.18 -34.41
N LEU A 847 -29.45 -26.13 -34.58
CA LEU A 847 -30.85 -26.10 -34.14
C LEU A 847 -31.78 -26.61 -35.23
#